data_AF-A0A1A9VKA7-F1
#
_entry.id   AF-A0A1A9VKA7-F1
#
_cell.length_a   1.000
_cell.length_b   1.000
_cell.length_c   1.000
_cell.angle_alpha   90.00
_cell.angle_beta   90.00
_cell.angle_gamma   90.00
#
_symmetry.space_group_name_H-M   'P 1'
#
loop_
_entity.id
_entity.type
_entity.pdbx_description
1 polymer ?
#
loop_
_entity_poly.entity_id
_entity_poly.type
_entity_poly.pdbx_seq_one_letter_code
_entity_poly.pdbx_strand_id
1 'polypeptide(L)'
;MQNLHHDHVLHCSTQQQYRSIVVLNGETPSSSFFKRDIPIIAVDGGVNKLLSIGVKPDLVVGDLDSVNPDLRANLNTIYLPDQDYCDFSKAMAHLKTVKLLPSIVTGITGGAIDHILQNINVFLSTGSIFYTPSPPMVGYTLQKVVMLTPMASLCVDSRTNLMQYIARVQKFPMLSQEEEVRLAKNWNQYKDISSAHKLITSHLNLVVKIAMKFKNYGLLLMDLVMEGNMGLMHAVKKFNPDLGFRFSTYAVWWIEASIKDFILKSWSFVKIGTTQAQRRLFFSLRKIKKRILQYTNRETLSNEEIKAISNELSVSEGDVLQMNYRLACKDQSLNDCIKIGDDSKRELQDMIPCNLVSQEVTYQNHEEKELKETILNNALASLNERARDIFISRYLCENTQTLDELSKKYCVSRERIRQLAEQAMAKVKQYIQSESLKFGAFASVSDVQLKEKYKDWLVYTASEDGEKVCYIVSYPKKKSEHYTTNRKPYVMVSYVDKKADEVSVTSGFQYDKEPVALNIDKKIKYTLPIIQGSFAWAEHTKIDQDLILKMKQGLSMVVNGKAKTVTIDDTYSLLGFQKAYQKMHDLCHTKVSGVVERRNAIDVLACINIKAQHGSIKLMATDLDISMFASLAATVLTEGEVKISAHTLHDIVKKLPADLDVNFEVNNQGKLLMSCGNANFSLPNVVSSSFPALEEDNYKHDFILLNTDLIDLLTKTKFAVSLDDTRYNLNGIYLHTDEQFLYCVATDGHRLSCIKRPKPGNINGEFGVIIPRKTVMELLKILDDCNEINVKLSDRKIKFTCGEYILISKLIDGTFPNYKAVIPASQDKHMIIESKKLSDVIDRVSVVVSDKVKSIKFSLQEKLLTLHSNSQECSDATESIEVDYNEASIEIGFNSRYLLDVLSCIKNKCKFSLADGNSATIITDEDDSSVLYVVMPMRT
;
A
#
# COMPACT_ATOMS: atom_id res chain seq x y z
N MET A 1 44.47 24.31 -38.15
CA MET A 1 44.14 25.74 -38.04
C MET A 1 43.18 25.86 -36.86
N GLN A 2 43.72 26.19 -35.69
CA GLN A 2 43.55 27.47 -34.97
C GLN A 2 42.20 27.51 -34.22
N ASN A 3 42.12 27.07 -32.96
CA ASN A 3 42.58 27.65 -31.68
C ASN A 3 41.83 28.91 -31.19
N LEU A 4 41.69 28.95 -29.85
CA LEU A 4 41.47 30.05 -28.89
C LEU A 4 40.00 30.27 -28.47
N HIS A 5 39.57 30.30 -27.20
CA HIS A 5 40.10 30.12 -25.83
C HIS A 5 38.86 30.01 -24.88
N HIS A 6 38.80 29.10 -23.88
CA HIS A 6 38.94 29.31 -22.40
C HIS A 6 38.37 30.66 -21.86
N ASP A 7 37.51 30.76 -20.83
CA ASP A 7 37.56 30.19 -19.45
C ASP A 7 36.24 30.33 -18.63
N HIS A 8 36.01 29.41 -17.67
CA HIS A 8 35.51 29.52 -16.26
C HIS A 8 34.46 30.62 -15.86
N VAL A 9 33.47 30.50 -14.94
CA VAL A 9 33.12 29.62 -13.80
C VAL A 9 31.82 30.16 -13.13
N LEU A 10 30.88 29.29 -12.67
CA LEU A 10 30.19 29.30 -11.35
C LEU A 10 28.90 28.47 -11.36
N HIS A 11 28.99 27.26 -10.82
CA HIS A 11 27.90 26.59 -10.11
C HIS A 11 27.78 27.19 -8.70
N CYS A 12 26.56 27.41 -8.22
CA CYS A 12 26.29 27.45 -6.79
C CYS A 12 24.91 26.85 -6.49
N SER A 13 24.95 25.70 -5.84
CA SER A 13 23.87 24.99 -5.15
C SER A 13 23.58 25.64 -3.80
N THR A 14 22.32 25.74 -3.35
CA THR A 14 21.98 25.55 -1.92
C THR A 14 20.50 25.22 -1.67
N GLN A 15 20.34 24.07 -1.01
CA GLN A 15 19.31 23.53 -0.12
C GLN A 15 18.18 24.41 0.46
N GLN A 16 17.05 23.71 0.63
CA GLN A 16 15.86 23.98 1.44
C GLN A 16 16.15 24.40 2.90
N GLN A 17 15.29 25.26 3.46
CA GLN A 17 14.99 25.24 4.91
C GLN A 17 13.52 25.63 5.21
N TYR A 18 12.89 24.78 6.02
CA TYR A 18 11.72 25.02 6.88
C TYR A 18 11.89 26.25 7.80
N ARG A 19 10.84 27.05 8.01
CA ARG A 19 10.56 27.86 9.22
C ARG A 19 9.04 28.08 9.30
N SER A 20 8.27 27.69 10.33
CA SER A 20 8.35 27.97 11.78
C SER A 20 8.28 29.47 12.08
N ILE A 21 7.09 29.92 12.46
CA ILE A 21 6.73 31.29 12.84
C ILE A 21 7.40 31.66 14.17
N VAL A 22 8.18 32.76 14.19
CA VAL A 22 8.66 33.43 15.41
C VAL A 22 8.52 34.93 15.19
N VAL A 23 7.78 35.58 16.10
CA VAL A 23 7.50 37.03 16.15
C VAL A 23 8.65 37.75 16.85
N LEU A 24 9.20 38.80 16.23
CA LEU A 24 10.04 39.80 16.90
C LEU A 24 9.76 41.21 16.35
N ASN A 25 9.55 42.14 17.28
CA ASN A 25 9.24 43.55 17.08
C ASN A 25 10.43 44.38 16.57
N GLY A 26 10.13 45.46 15.85
CA GLY A 26 10.86 46.74 15.98
C GLY A 26 11.79 47.16 14.85
N GLU A 27 11.48 48.36 14.33
CA GLU A 27 12.36 49.36 13.73
C GLU A 27 12.87 49.18 12.28
N THR A 28 12.55 50.18 11.45
CA THR A 28 13.18 50.49 10.15
C THR A 28 14.14 51.68 10.36
N PRO A 29 15.20 51.88 9.54
CA PRO A 29 15.01 52.60 8.27
C PRO A 29 15.98 52.28 7.10
N SER A 30 15.58 52.79 5.93
CA SER A 30 16.38 53.29 4.78
C SER A 30 16.85 52.36 3.65
N SER A 31 15.99 52.32 2.61
CA SER A 31 16.26 52.54 1.18
C SER A 31 17.54 51.99 0.53
N SER A 32 17.40 51.01 -0.37
CA SER A 32 17.46 51.22 -1.85
C SER A 32 17.50 49.88 -2.61
N PHE A 33 16.92 49.90 -3.83
CA PHE A 33 16.99 48.87 -4.88
C PHE A 33 16.11 47.62 -4.79
N PHE A 34 14.94 47.64 -5.44
CA PHE A 34 14.47 46.52 -6.28
C PHE A 34 13.58 47.02 -7.42
N LYS A 35 13.87 46.54 -8.64
CA LYS A 35 12.98 46.49 -9.81
C LYS A 35 12.62 45.01 -10.02
N ARG A 36 11.35 44.73 -10.36
CA ARG A 36 10.71 43.45 -10.72
C ARG A 36 9.95 42.72 -9.61
N ASP A 37 8.72 43.19 -9.41
CA ASP A 37 7.44 42.48 -9.55
C ASP A 37 7.38 40.99 -9.15
N ILE A 38 7.11 40.75 -7.86
CA ILE A 38 6.38 39.59 -7.34
C ILE A 38 5.27 40.18 -6.43
N PRO A 39 3.97 39.91 -6.65
CA PRO A 39 2.95 40.35 -5.71
C PRO A 39 2.97 39.43 -4.48
N ILE A 40 3.57 39.93 -3.40
CA ILE A 40 3.40 39.44 -2.02
C ILE A 40 2.12 40.08 -1.47
N ILE A 41 1.13 39.28 -1.08
CA ILE A 41 -0.01 39.77 -0.28
C ILE A 41 0.46 39.87 1.17
N ALA A 42 0.78 41.10 1.59
CA ALA A 42 0.96 41.45 3.00
C ALA A 42 -0.40 41.81 3.60
N VAL A 43 -0.71 41.21 4.75
CA VAL A 43 -1.81 41.63 5.62
C VAL A 43 -1.24 42.71 6.53
N ASP A 44 -1.77 43.93 6.45
CA ASP A 44 -1.61 44.91 7.52
C ASP A 44 -2.90 45.69 7.76
N GLY A 45 -3.12 46.01 9.03
CA GLY A 45 -4.38 46.47 9.59
C GLY A 45 -4.83 47.85 9.10
N GLY A 46 -6.15 47.97 8.97
CA GLY A 46 -6.97 49.17 9.09
C GLY A 46 -6.40 50.52 8.65
N VAL A 47 -6.96 51.08 7.57
CA VAL A 47 -7.80 52.29 7.57
C VAL A 47 -8.22 52.60 6.13
N ASN A 48 -9.53 52.78 5.93
CA ASN A 48 -10.24 53.29 4.77
C ASN A 48 -9.43 53.99 3.65
N LYS A 49 -9.43 53.44 2.43
CA LYS A 49 -9.83 54.16 1.19
C LYS A 49 -9.79 53.27 -0.06
N LEU A 50 -10.85 53.40 -0.85
CA LEU A 50 -11.04 52.92 -2.21
C LEU A 50 -9.85 53.25 -3.14
N LEU A 51 -9.47 52.30 -4.01
CA LEU A 51 -9.01 52.58 -5.37
C LEU A 51 -9.12 51.34 -6.26
N SER A 52 -9.95 51.47 -7.30
CA SER A 52 -10.20 50.57 -8.41
C SER A 52 -9.17 50.74 -9.53
N ILE A 53 -8.45 49.70 -9.93
CA ILE A 53 -7.73 49.55 -11.22
C ILE A 53 -7.66 48.03 -11.47
N GLY A 54 -8.13 47.39 -12.54
CA GLY A 54 -8.43 47.82 -13.91
C GLY A 54 -7.82 46.79 -14.86
N VAL A 55 -8.53 45.68 -15.12
CA VAL A 55 -8.14 44.73 -16.18
C VAL A 55 -9.05 44.98 -17.37
N LYS A 56 -8.43 45.35 -18.50
CA LYS A 56 -9.10 45.60 -19.78
C LYS A 56 -9.52 44.27 -20.45
N PRO A 57 -10.59 44.33 -21.28
CA PRO A 57 -11.25 43.19 -21.88
C PRO A 57 -10.67 42.89 -23.27
N ASP A 58 -10.81 41.64 -23.73
CA ASP A 58 -10.94 41.34 -25.16
C ASP A 58 -11.95 40.20 -25.33
N LEU A 59 -13.20 40.59 -25.59
CA LEU A 59 -14.21 39.75 -26.21
C LEU A 59 -14.80 40.57 -27.37
N VAL A 60 -14.68 40.04 -28.58
CA VAL A 60 -15.26 40.60 -29.79
C VAL A 60 -16.78 40.59 -29.67
N VAL A 61 -17.40 41.76 -29.86
CA VAL A 61 -18.85 42.01 -29.83
C VAL A 61 -19.42 41.95 -31.25
N GLY A 62 -20.66 41.46 -31.35
CA GLY A 62 -21.64 41.76 -32.40
C GLY A 62 -22.78 40.73 -32.28
N ASP A 63 -24.05 41.06 -32.06
CA ASP A 63 -24.81 42.31 -32.11
C ASP A 63 -26.01 42.16 -31.16
N LEU A 64 -26.54 43.26 -30.62
CA LEU A 64 -27.97 43.47 -30.32
C LEU A 64 -28.20 44.89 -29.80
N ASP A 65 -28.21 45.85 -30.74
CA ASP A 65 -28.86 47.14 -30.53
C ASP A 65 -30.38 46.96 -30.69
N SER A 66 -31.10 46.80 -29.58
CA SER A 66 -32.44 47.37 -29.41
C SER A 66 -32.96 47.15 -27.97
N VAL A 67 -33.41 48.27 -27.36
CA VAL A 67 -34.45 48.38 -26.31
C VAL A 67 -34.00 48.71 -24.85
N ASN A 68 -34.15 50.01 -24.56
CA ASN A 68 -34.63 50.71 -23.33
C ASN A 68 -33.71 50.92 -22.08
N PRO A 69 -33.51 52.17 -21.57
CA PRO A 69 -32.51 52.52 -20.56
C PRO A 69 -32.95 52.48 -19.07
N ASP A 70 -34.05 51.82 -18.69
CA ASP A 70 -34.59 51.88 -17.31
C ASP A 70 -34.13 50.76 -16.35
N LEU A 71 -33.33 49.79 -16.82
CA LEU A 71 -32.87 48.66 -15.99
C LEU A 71 -31.59 48.93 -15.18
N ARG A 72 -31.06 50.16 -15.23
CA ARG A 72 -29.76 50.52 -14.65
C ARG A 72 -29.81 50.96 -13.18
N ALA A 73 -30.97 50.95 -12.52
CA ALA A 73 -31.16 51.67 -11.25
C ALA A 73 -31.38 50.81 -9.98
N ASN A 74 -31.44 49.47 -10.01
CA ASN A 74 -31.88 48.68 -8.83
C ASN A 74 -31.01 47.48 -8.42
N LEU A 75 -29.70 47.48 -8.71
CA LEU A 75 -28.76 46.49 -8.15
C LEU A 75 -27.64 47.18 -7.39
N ASN A 76 -27.92 47.60 -6.16
CA ASN A 76 -26.94 47.87 -5.12
C ASN A 76 -27.64 47.86 -3.76
N THR A 77 -27.53 46.76 -3.01
CA THR A 77 -27.31 46.64 -1.55
C THR A 77 -27.83 45.31 -1.01
N ILE A 78 -26.94 44.49 -0.45
CA ILE A 78 -26.94 43.98 0.94
C ILE A 78 -25.74 43.01 1.04
N TYR A 79 -24.68 43.49 1.69
CA TYR A 79 -23.65 42.69 2.35
C TYR A 79 -24.01 42.69 3.85
N LEU A 80 -23.92 41.54 4.52
CA LEU A 80 -23.76 41.46 5.98
C LEU A 80 -22.71 40.36 6.32
N PRO A 81 -22.00 40.48 7.46
CA PRO A 81 -20.65 39.94 7.68
C PRO A 81 -20.57 38.73 8.63
N ASP A 82 -19.36 38.18 8.77
CA ASP A 82 -18.97 37.00 9.56
C ASP A 82 -19.27 37.07 11.07
N GLN A 83 -19.91 36.01 11.57
CA GLN A 83 -19.56 35.15 12.73
C GLN A 83 -20.77 34.72 13.58
N ASP A 84 -20.81 33.40 13.80
CA ASP A 84 -21.44 32.63 14.89
C ASP A 84 -22.86 33.01 15.34
N TYR A 85 -23.86 32.22 14.93
CA TYR A 85 -24.86 31.60 15.81
C TYR A 85 -25.76 30.64 15.01
N CYS A 86 -26.00 29.46 15.59
CA CYS A 86 -27.04 28.50 15.22
C CYS A 86 -28.44 29.17 15.15
N ASP A 87 -29.11 29.12 13.99
CA ASP A 87 -30.57 28.90 13.87
C ASP A 87 -31.06 29.01 12.41
N PHE A 88 -31.28 27.86 11.76
CA PHE A 88 -31.77 27.78 10.38
C PHE A 88 -33.26 28.16 10.21
N SER A 89 -33.97 28.49 11.30
CA SER A 89 -35.43 28.77 11.27
C SER A 89 -35.77 30.23 10.98
N LYS A 90 -34.86 31.19 11.23
CA LYS A 90 -35.13 32.63 11.04
C LYS A 90 -34.81 33.17 9.64
N ALA A 91 -33.93 32.51 8.88
CA ALA A 91 -33.65 32.89 7.49
C ALA A 91 -34.86 32.66 6.56
N MET A 92 -35.67 31.66 6.85
CA MET A 92 -36.85 31.28 6.05
C MET A 92 -38.05 32.22 6.25
N ALA A 93 -38.03 33.08 7.28
CA ALA A 93 -39.09 34.04 7.57
C ALA A 93 -38.97 35.36 6.77
N HIS A 94 -37.76 35.72 6.28
CA HIS A 94 -37.54 36.97 5.54
C HIS A 94 -37.83 36.88 4.03
N LEU A 95 -38.00 35.68 3.46
CA LEU A 95 -38.34 35.48 2.05
C LEU A 95 -39.86 35.51 1.76
N LYS A 96 -40.71 35.67 2.79
CA LYS A 96 -42.18 35.66 2.65
C LYS A 96 -42.82 37.04 2.47
N THR A 97 -42.05 38.12 2.33
CA THR A 97 -42.60 39.47 2.23
C THR A 97 -41.95 40.27 1.10
N VAL A 98 -42.42 40.08 -0.13
CA VAL A 98 -42.37 41.12 -1.18
C VAL A 98 -43.78 41.25 -1.76
N LYS A 99 -44.45 42.34 -1.38
CA LYS A 99 -45.73 42.79 -1.94
C LYS A 99 -45.47 43.40 -3.32
N LEU A 100 -46.17 42.92 -4.35
CA LEU A 100 -46.27 43.57 -5.66
C LEU A 100 -47.13 44.84 -5.54
N LEU A 101 -46.60 45.99 -5.98
CA LEU A 101 -47.39 47.22 -6.17
C LEU A 101 -48.06 47.21 -7.55
N PRO A 102 -49.32 47.67 -7.67
CA PRO A 102 -50.11 47.59 -8.89
C PRO A 102 -49.90 48.83 -9.77
N SER A 103 -49.09 48.71 -10.81
CA SER A 103 -48.98 49.74 -11.85
C SER A 103 -48.61 49.06 -13.16
N ILE A 104 -49.57 49.05 -14.09
CA ILE A 104 -49.59 48.55 -15.48
C ILE A 104 -50.76 47.57 -15.63
N VAL A 105 -51.97 48.13 -15.58
CA VAL A 105 -53.16 47.54 -16.20
C VAL A 105 -53.60 48.55 -17.23
N THR A 106 -53.37 48.27 -18.50
CA THR A 106 -54.22 48.70 -19.63
C THR A 106 -53.76 47.98 -20.89
N GLY A 107 -54.60 47.07 -21.38
CA GLY A 107 -54.66 46.74 -22.80
C GLY A 107 -53.95 45.47 -23.27
N ILE A 108 -54.35 44.28 -22.81
CA ILE A 108 -54.33 43.05 -23.62
C ILE A 108 -55.55 42.17 -23.26
N THR A 109 -56.27 41.74 -24.28
CA THR A 109 -57.51 40.94 -24.23
C THR A 109 -57.29 39.50 -23.74
N GLY A 110 -57.92 39.16 -22.61
CA GLY A 110 -58.68 37.94 -22.24
C GLY A 110 -58.31 36.49 -22.64
N GLY A 111 -57.34 36.21 -23.50
CA GLY A 111 -57.07 34.84 -24.00
C GLY A 111 -55.68 34.28 -23.70
N ALA A 112 -54.71 35.13 -23.34
CA ALA A 112 -53.31 34.73 -23.14
C ALA A 112 -52.90 34.55 -21.67
N ILE A 113 -53.75 34.97 -20.71
CA ILE A 113 -53.44 34.93 -19.27
C ILE A 113 -53.65 33.53 -18.68
N ASP A 114 -54.63 32.76 -19.17
CA ASP A 114 -54.87 31.38 -18.68
C ASP A 114 -53.80 30.39 -19.14
N HIS A 115 -53.21 30.62 -20.33
CA HIS A 115 -52.14 29.76 -20.85
C HIS A 115 -50.77 30.02 -20.19
N ILE A 116 -50.58 31.23 -19.61
CA ILE A 116 -49.38 31.62 -18.87
C ILE A 116 -49.49 31.20 -17.39
N LEU A 117 -50.68 31.26 -16.79
CA LEU A 117 -50.91 30.76 -15.42
C LEU A 117 -50.79 29.23 -15.29
N GLN A 118 -51.08 28.47 -16.34
CA GLN A 118 -50.82 27.02 -16.36
C GLN A 118 -49.33 26.66 -16.45
N ASN A 119 -48.50 27.49 -17.09
CA ASN A 119 -47.07 27.20 -17.25
C ASN A 119 -46.21 27.68 -16.07
N ILE A 120 -46.64 28.69 -15.32
CA ILE A 120 -45.90 29.20 -14.15
C ILE A 120 -46.06 28.30 -12.91
N ASN A 121 -47.19 27.60 -12.75
CA ASN A 121 -47.38 26.65 -11.63
C ASN A 121 -46.68 25.29 -11.81
N VAL A 122 -46.16 25.00 -13.00
CA VAL A 122 -45.36 23.78 -13.27
C VAL A 122 -43.87 23.99 -12.92
N PHE A 123 -43.40 25.25 -12.91
CA PHE A 123 -41.98 25.56 -12.76
C PHE A 123 -41.48 25.75 -11.31
N LEU A 124 -42.38 25.89 -10.33
CA LEU A 124 -42.02 26.11 -8.91
C LEU A 124 -42.03 24.82 -8.04
N SER A 125 -42.23 23.64 -8.63
CA SER A 125 -42.24 22.36 -7.89
C SER A 125 -41.06 21.42 -8.18
N THR A 126 -40.09 21.82 -9.02
CA THR A 126 -38.94 20.99 -9.40
C THR A 126 -37.61 21.72 -9.18
N GLY A 127 -37.19 21.83 -7.92
CA GLY A 127 -35.85 22.31 -7.55
C GLY A 127 -34.93 21.15 -7.17
N SER A 128 -34.07 20.71 -8.10
CA SER A 128 -32.74 20.07 -7.89
C SER A 128 -32.14 19.71 -9.26
N ILE A 129 -31.17 20.47 -9.75
CA ILE A 129 -30.38 20.15 -10.96
C ILE A 129 -28.95 19.80 -10.50
N PHE A 130 -28.55 18.55 -10.68
CA PHE A 130 -27.15 18.13 -10.82
C PHE A 130 -26.95 17.71 -12.27
N TYR A 131 -25.96 18.30 -12.95
CA TYR A 131 -25.54 17.90 -14.30
C TYR A 131 -24.55 16.74 -14.21
N THR A 132 -24.82 15.64 -14.92
CA THR A 132 -23.79 14.80 -15.56
C THR A 132 -24.30 14.37 -16.94
N PRO A 133 -23.43 14.27 -17.96
CA PRO A 133 -23.82 13.74 -19.27
C PRO A 133 -23.62 12.22 -19.29
N SER A 134 -24.56 11.47 -19.87
CA SER A 134 -24.28 10.12 -20.39
C SER A 134 -24.99 9.86 -21.72
N PRO A 135 -24.43 8.99 -22.59
CA PRO A 135 -24.70 8.90 -24.03
C PRO A 135 -25.82 7.85 -24.35
N PRO A 136 -26.21 7.67 -25.63
CA PRO A 136 -27.54 7.18 -26.01
C PRO A 136 -27.60 5.65 -26.04
N MET A 137 -28.72 5.06 -25.60
CA MET A 137 -29.25 3.83 -26.21
C MET A 137 -30.62 3.38 -25.63
N VAL A 138 -31.45 2.95 -26.59
CA VAL A 138 -32.67 2.14 -26.52
C VAL A 138 -33.97 2.83 -26.09
N GLY A 139 -34.86 2.99 -27.08
CA GLY A 139 -36.14 3.67 -27.00
C GLY A 139 -37.11 3.09 -25.97
N TYR A 140 -37.68 3.99 -25.17
CA TYR A 140 -38.82 3.72 -24.30
C TYR A 140 -40.02 4.54 -24.78
N THR A 141 -41.07 3.82 -25.15
CA THR A 141 -42.34 4.34 -25.69
C THR A 141 -43.13 5.17 -24.67
N LEU A 142 -43.80 6.22 -25.16
CA LEU A 142 -44.65 7.22 -24.48
C LEU A 142 -45.76 6.69 -23.54
N GLN A 143 -45.97 5.38 -23.45
CA GLN A 143 -46.99 4.74 -22.61
C GLN A 143 -46.71 4.80 -21.10
N LYS A 144 -45.46 5.04 -20.68
CA LYS A 144 -45.10 5.08 -19.24
C LYS A 144 -45.49 6.38 -18.53
N VAL A 145 -45.66 7.49 -19.25
CA VAL A 145 -45.87 8.82 -18.65
C VAL A 145 -47.29 9.01 -18.11
N VAL A 146 -48.30 8.38 -18.72
CA VAL A 146 -49.72 8.56 -18.36
C VAL A 146 -50.14 7.76 -17.11
N MET A 147 -49.34 6.77 -16.70
CA MET A 147 -49.62 5.95 -15.51
C MET A 147 -49.22 6.63 -14.18
N LEU A 148 -48.49 7.75 -14.23
CA LEU A 148 -47.92 8.44 -13.05
C LEU A 148 -48.76 9.62 -12.55
N THR A 149 -49.67 10.15 -13.36
CA THR A 149 -50.43 11.39 -13.08
C THR A 149 -51.37 11.34 -11.86
N PRO A 150 -51.96 10.21 -11.42
CA PRO A 150 -52.83 10.22 -10.23
C PRO A 150 -52.07 10.11 -8.90
N MET A 151 -50.82 9.63 -8.90
CA MET A 151 -50.01 9.49 -7.67
C MET A 151 -49.59 10.84 -7.09
N ALA A 152 -49.64 11.92 -7.88
CA ALA A 152 -49.36 13.28 -7.41
C ALA A 152 -50.33 13.72 -6.29
N SER A 153 -51.57 13.22 -6.26
CA SER A 153 -52.53 13.51 -5.18
C SER A 153 -52.20 12.81 -3.85
N LEU A 154 -51.28 11.84 -3.88
CA LEU A 154 -50.78 11.11 -2.72
C LEU A 154 -49.37 11.56 -2.31
N CYS A 155 -48.78 12.57 -2.96
CA CYS A 155 -47.50 13.14 -2.56
C CYS A 155 -47.61 13.69 -1.12
N VAL A 156 -46.96 12.97 -0.21
CA VAL A 156 -46.81 13.32 1.20
C VAL A 156 -45.60 14.25 1.28
N ASP A 157 -45.75 15.45 1.86
CA ASP A 157 -44.62 16.30 2.23
C ASP A 157 -43.62 15.48 3.05
N SER A 158 -42.32 15.64 2.81
CA SER A 158 -41.22 14.87 3.39
C SER A 158 -41.14 14.88 4.93
N ARG A 159 -42.06 15.55 5.63
CA ARG A 159 -42.20 15.57 7.10
C ARG A 159 -43.61 15.23 7.64
N THR A 160 -44.58 14.81 6.82
CA THR A 160 -45.95 14.52 7.31
C THR A 160 -46.20 13.02 7.60
N ASN A 161 -46.25 12.74 8.89
CA ASN A 161 -46.88 11.63 9.62
C ASN A 161 -47.45 10.44 8.81
N LEU A 162 -46.81 9.27 8.96
CA LEU A 162 -47.34 7.93 8.63
C LEU A 162 -48.82 7.76 9.05
N MET A 163 -49.21 8.34 10.19
CA MET A 163 -50.59 8.29 10.68
C MET A 163 -51.60 8.99 9.75
N GLN A 164 -51.21 10.09 9.08
CA GLN A 164 -52.07 10.79 8.13
C GLN A 164 -52.24 9.98 6.84
N TYR A 165 -51.17 9.33 6.37
CA TYR A 165 -51.24 8.41 5.24
C TYR A 165 -52.16 7.22 5.54
N ILE A 166 -52.01 6.57 6.70
CA ILE A 166 -52.87 5.46 7.13
C ILE A 166 -54.33 5.91 7.22
N ALA A 167 -54.60 7.09 7.80
CA ALA A 167 -55.95 7.64 7.90
C ALA A 167 -56.57 7.96 6.52
N ARG A 168 -55.78 8.37 5.53
CA ARG A 168 -56.26 8.58 4.14
C ARG A 168 -56.54 7.25 3.45
N VAL A 169 -55.67 6.26 3.63
CA VAL A 169 -55.83 4.92 3.04
C VAL A 169 -57.08 4.21 3.58
N GLN A 170 -57.45 4.44 4.84
CA GLN A 170 -58.68 3.89 5.44
C GLN A 170 -59.98 4.47 4.88
N LYS A 171 -59.95 5.62 4.20
CA LYS A 171 -61.15 6.26 3.62
C LYS A 171 -61.60 5.63 2.30
N PHE A 172 -60.77 4.82 1.66
CA PHE A 172 -61.14 4.17 0.40
C PHE A 172 -62.07 2.97 0.64
N PRO A 173 -63.20 2.87 -0.08
CA PRO A 173 -64.11 1.73 0.05
C PRO A 173 -63.49 0.45 -0.52
N MET A 174 -63.76 -0.69 0.14
CA MET A 174 -63.40 -2.01 -0.39
C MET A 174 -64.35 -2.40 -1.52
N LEU A 175 -63.78 -2.94 -2.61
CA LEU A 175 -64.54 -3.38 -3.77
C LEU A 175 -65.16 -4.77 -3.54
N SER A 176 -66.31 -5.01 -4.18
CA SER A 176 -66.90 -6.34 -4.23
C SER A 176 -66.12 -7.24 -5.21
N GLN A 177 -66.30 -8.56 -5.10
CA GLN A 177 -65.63 -9.52 -5.99
C GLN A 177 -66.04 -9.34 -7.46
N GLU A 178 -67.30 -9.02 -7.72
CA GLU A 178 -67.80 -8.77 -9.08
C GLU A 178 -67.19 -7.50 -9.69
N GLU A 179 -67.03 -6.46 -8.87
CA GLU A 179 -66.40 -5.20 -9.30
C GLU A 179 -64.90 -5.38 -9.57
N GLU A 180 -64.18 -6.16 -8.76
CA GLU A 180 -62.76 -6.50 -8.99
C GLU A 180 -62.56 -7.20 -10.34
N VAL A 181 -63.41 -8.20 -10.63
CA VAL A 181 -63.34 -8.94 -11.90
C VAL A 181 -63.66 -8.01 -13.08
N ARG A 182 -64.66 -7.14 -12.94
CA ARG A 182 -65.01 -6.16 -13.98
C ARG A 182 -63.85 -5.19 -14.27
N LEU A 183 -63.26 -4.61 -13.23
CA LEU A 183 -62.14 -3.67 -13.36
C LEU A 183 -60.87 -4.35 -13.91
N ALA A 184 -60.59 -5.58 -13.50
CA ALA A 184 -59.47 -6.37 -14.01
C ALA A 184 -59.64 -6.76 -15.49
N LYS A 185 -60.86 -7.15 -15.91
CA LYS A 185 -61.18 -7.41 -17.32
C LYS A 185 -61.03 -6.16 -18.18
N ASN A 186 -61.53 -5.02 -17.68
CA ASN A 186 -61.37 -3.73 -18.37
C ASN A 186 -59.89 -3.33 -18.54
N TRP A 187 -59.06 -3.57 -17.52
CA TRP A 187 -57.62 -3.34 -17.61
C TRP A 187 -56.94 -4.26 -18.63
N ASN A 188 -57.25 -5.56 -18.64
CA ASN A 188 -56.60 -6.50 -19.56
C ASN A 188 -57.02 -6.31 -21.03
N GLN A 189 -58.28 -5.95 -21.28
CA GLN A 189 -58.82 -5.77 -22.64
C GLN A 189 -58.52 -4.38 -23.21
N TYR A 190 -58.70 -3.32 -22.42
CA TYR A 190 -58.64 -1.94 -22.90
C TYR A 190 -57.47 -1.12 -22.34
N LYS A 191 -56.68 -1.68 -21.39
CA LYS A 191 -55.60 -0.98 -20.68
C LYS A 191 -56.05 0.36 -20.08
N ASP A 192 -57.27 0.38 -19.56
CA ASP A 192 -57.88 1.57 -18.95
C ASP A 192 -57.24 1.92 -17.60
N ILE A 193 -56.57 3.07 -17.57
CA ILE A 193 -55.81 3.59 -16.42
C ILE A 193 -56.74 3.87 -15.23
N SER A 194 -57.98 4.32 -15.48
CA SER A 194 -58.95 4.61 -14.43
C SER A 194 -59.40 3.35 -13.69
N SER A 195 -59.58 2.24 -14.41
CA SER A 195 -59.90 0.94 -13.82
C SER A 195 -58.76 0.39 -12.97
N ALA A 196 -57.51 0.51 -13.43
CA ALA A 196 -56.33 0.13 -12.65
C ALA A 196 -56.15 1.00 -11.40
N HIS A 197 -56.38 2.31 -11.51
CA HIS A 197 -56.31 3.23 -10.39
C HIS A 197 -57.29 2.85 -9.27
N LYS A 198 -58.56 2.61 -9.62
CA LYS A 198 -59.60 2.20 -8.65
C LYS A 198 -59.28 0.85 -7.97
N LEU A 199 -58.70 -0.08 -8.72
CA LEU A 199 -58.25 -1.38 -8.20
C LEU A 199 -57.08 -1.23 -7.22
N ILE A 200 -56.13 -0.33 -7.49
CA ILE A 200 -54.98 -0.04 -6.61
C ILE A 200 -55.45 0.66 -5.33
N THR A 201 -56.22 1.75 -5.44
CA THR A 201 -56.61 2.59 -4.29
C THR A 201 -57.40 1.82 -3.23
N SER A 202 -58.25 0.88 -3.65
CA SER A 202 -59.04 0.04 -2.75
C SER A 202 -58.19 -0.97 -1.96
N HIS A 203 -57.02 -1.34 -2.48
CA HIS A 203 -56.13 -2.36 -1.90
C HIS A 203 -54.90 -1.77 -1.17
N LEU A 204 -54.79 -0.44 -1.05
CA LEU A 204 -53.68 0.20 -0.32
C LEU A 204 -53.64 -0.20 1.17
N ASN A 205 -54.80 -0.44 1.81
CA ASN A 205 -54.84 -0.85 3.21
C ASN A 205 -54.26 -2.26 3.44
N LEU A 206 -54.37 -3.14 2.44
CA LEU A 206 -53.74 -4.46 2.44
C LEU A 206 -52.21 -4.33 2.49
N VAL A 207 -51.64 -3.39 1.73
CA VAL A 207 -50.19 -3.11 1.72
C VAL A 207 -49.72 -2.67 3.11
N VAL A 208 -50.42 -1.73 3.74
CA VAL A 208 -50.09 -1.26 5.10
C VAL A 208 -50.10 -2.42 6.10
N LYS A 209 -51.12 -3.28 6.05
CA LYS A 209 -51.23 -4.45 6.93
C LYS A 209 -50.09 -5.45 6.74
N ILE A 210 -49.63 -5.66 5.51
CA ILE A 210 -48.49 -6.54 5.20
C ILE A 210 -47.17 -5.90 5.67
N ALA A 211 -46.96 -4.61 5.38
CA ALA A 211 -45.75 -3.88 5.77
C ALA A 211 -45.56 -3.84 7.29
N MET A 212 -46.64 -3.74 8.07
CA MET A 212 -46.60 -3.80 9.54
C MET A 212 -45.93 -5.07 10.09
N LYS A 213 -46.00 -6.21 9.38
CA LYS A 213 -45.33 -7.46 9.78
C LYS A 213 -43.80 -7.35 9.76
N PHE A 214 -43.24 -6.41 9.00
CA PHE A 214 -41.80 -6.25 8.77
C PHE A 214 -41.19 -5.03 9.50
N LYS A 215 -41.93 -4.38 10.40
CA LYS A 215 -41.45 -3.19 11.14
C LYS A 215 -40.16 -3.43 11.95
N ASN A 216 -39.98 -4.65 12.47
CA ASN A 216 -38.89 -4.96 13.41
C ASN A 216 -37.52 -5.20 12.73
N TYR A 217 -37.40 -4.99 11.41
CA TYR A 217 -36.12 -5.09 10.70
C TYR A 217 -35.27 -3.81 10.76
N GLY A 218 -35.79 -2.72 11.35
CA GLY A 218 -35.04 -1.48 11.58
C GLY A 218 -35.08 -0.48 10.42
N LEU A 219 -35.90 -0.74 9.41
CA LEU A 219 -36.16 0.16 8.29
C LEU A 219 -37.40 1.04 8.56
N LEU A 220 -37.48 2.19 7.88
CA LEU A 220 -38.62 3.09 8.00
C LEU A 220 -39.88 2.41 7.42
N LEU A 221 -40.97 2.40 8.20
CA LEU A 221 -42.23 1.76 7.78
C LEU A 221 -42.82 2.40 6.52
N MET A 222 -42.59 3.71 6.30
CA MET A 222 -43.03 4.40 5.09
C MET A 222 -42.39 3.80 3.84
N ASP A 223 -41.08 3.52 3.87
CA ASP A 223 -40.35 2.95 2.74
C ASP A 223 -40.85 1.55 2.40
N LEU A 224 -41.15 0.74 3.43
CA LEU A 224 -41.75 -0.59 3.25
C LEU A 224 -43.14 -0.50 2.61
N VAL A 225 -43.93 0.52 2.95
CA VAL A 225 -45.26 0.74 2.35
C VAL A 225 -45.13 1.21 0.91
N MET A 226 -44.19 2.09 0.60
CA MET A 226 -43.94 2.56 -0.78
C MET A 226 -43.50 1.40 -1.68
N GLU A 227 -42.57 0.55 -1.23
CA GLU A 227 -42.17 -0.63 -1.98
C GLU A 227 -43.31 -1.64 -2.10
N GLY A 228 -44.10 -1.80 -1.05
CA GLY A 228 -45.31 -2.62 -1.10
C GLY A 228 -46.33 -2.12 -2.13
N ASN A 229 -46.48 -0.80 -2.30
CA ASN A 229 -47.32 -0.19 -3.34
C ASN A 229 -46.76 -0.49 -4.74
N MET A 230 -45.42 -0.48 -4.91
CA MET A 230 -44.77 -0.92 -6.15
C MET A 230 -45.09 -2.39 -6.45
N GLY A 231 -45.07 -3.27 -5.44
CA GLY A 231 -45.46 -4.67 -5.56
C GLY A 231 -46.94 -4.86 -5.94
N LEU A 232 -47.84 -4.06 -5.36
CA LEU A 232 -49.26 -4.04 -5.70
C LEU A 232 -49.48 -3.64 -7.18
N MET A 233 -48.77 -2.61 -7.67
CA MET A 233 -48.84 -2.23 -9.09
C MET A 233 -48.33 -3.33 -10.01
N HIS A 234 -47.29 -4.06 -9.62
CA HIS A 234 -46.83 -5.24 -10.37
C HIS A 234 -47.87 -6.35 -10.39
N ALA A 235 -48.60 -6.56 -9.28
CA ALA A 235 -49.69 -7.51 -9.21
C ALA A 235 -50.82 -7.17 -10.21
N VAL A 236 -51.26 -5.90 -10.26
CA VAL A 236 -52.31 -5.46 -11.21
C VAL A 236 -51.90 -5.72 -12.66
N LYS A 237 -50.63 -5.48 -13.01
CA LYS A 237 -50.12 -5.71 -14.37
C LYS A 237 -50.13 -7.17 -14.82
N LYS A 238 -49.99 -8.12 -13.88
CA LYS A 238 -49.85 -9.55 -14.16
C LYS A 238 -51.10 -10.38 -13.79
N PHE A 239 -52.14 -9.73 -13.28
CA PHE A 239 -53.33 -10.41 -12.80
C PHE A 239 -54.21 -10.92 -13.96
N ASN A 240 -54.58 -12.20 -13.88
CA ASN A 240 -55.52 -12.81 -14.82
C ASN A 240 -56.86 -13.10 -14.11
N PRO A 241 -57.97 -12.44 -14.48
CA PRO A 241 -59.27 -12.60 -13.83
C PRO A 241 -59.96 -13.94 -14.16
N ASP A 242 -59.55 -14.64 -15.22
CA ASP A 242 -60.22 -15.87 -15.66
C ASP A 242 -59.90 -17.08 -14.77
N LEU A 243 -58.88 -16.96 -13.91
CA LEU A 243 -58.48 -17.99 -12.94
C LEU A 243 -59.40 -18.09 -11.70
N GLY A 244 -60.40 -17.20 -11.57
CA GLY A 244 -61.42 -17.27 -10.52
C GLY A 244 -60.99 -16.90 -9.10
N PHE A 245 -59.72 -16.53 -8.87
CA PHE A 245 -59.22 -16.09 -7.57
C PHE A 245 -59.46 -14.59 -7.33
N ARG A 246 -59.70 -14.21 -6.06
CA ARG A 246 -59.77 -12.80 -5.63
C ARG A 246 -58.43 -12.10 -5.90
N PHE A 247 -58.50 -10.85 -6.37
CA PHE A 247 -57.28 -10.06 -6.65
C PHE A 247 -56.41 -9.88 -5.40
N SER A 248 -57.04 -9.66 -4.24
CA SER A 248 -56.35 -9.53 -2.95
C SER A 248 -55.44 -10.73 -2.63
N THR A 249 -55.89 -11.97 -2.87
CA THR A 249 -55.11 -13.20 -2.64
C THR A 249 -53.85 -13.24 -3.51
N TYR A 250 -53.96 -12.80 -4.76
CA TYR A 250 -52.83 -12.72 -5.69
C TYR A 250 -51.86 -11.59 -5.33
N ALA A 251 -52.40 -10.42 -4.97
CA ALA A 251 -51.61 -9.24 -4.62
C ALA A 251 -50.73 -9.47 -3.37
N VAL A 252 -51.19 -10.25 -2.39
CA VAL A 252 -50.40 -10.58 -1.18
C VAL A 252 -49.02 -11.14 -1.54
N TRP A 253 -48.93 -12.04 -2.51
CA TRP A 253 -47.65 -12.65 -2.92
C TRP A 253 -46.68 -11.63 -3.50
N TRP A 254 -47.16 -10.75 -4.38
CA TRP A 254 -46.33 -9.72 -5.01
C TRP A 254 -45.90 -8.62 -4.04
N ILE A 255 -46.80 -8.21 -3.13
CA ILE A 255 -46.49 -7.24 -2.08
C ILE A 255 -45.43 -7.81 -1.14
N GLU A 256 -45.61 -9.04 -0.65
CA GLU A 256 -44.64 -9.68 0.24
C GLU A 256 -43.29 -9.90 -0.43
N ALA A 257 -43.27 -10.31 -1.71
CA ALA A 257 -42.03 -10.51 -2.45
C ALA A 257 -41.24 -9.20 -2.62
N SER A 258 -41.93 -8.11 -3.00
CA SER A 258 -41.29 -6.80 -3.20
C SER A 258 -40.72 -6.24 -1.90
N ILE A 259 -41.48 -6.33 -0.80
CA ILE A 259 -41.02 -5.91 0.53
C ILE A 259 -39.82 -6.76 1.00
N LYS A 260 -39.87 -8.08 0.84
CA LYS A 260 -38.76 -8.97 1.23
C LYS A 260 -37.49 -8.67 0.42
N ASP A 261 -37.62 -8.41 -0.88
CA ASP A 261 -36.48 -8.07 -1.73
C ASP A 261 -35.85 -6.71 -1.36
N PHE A 262 -36.68 -5.71 -1.05
CA PHE A 262 -36.20 -4.42 -0.56
C PHE A 262 -35.51 -4.52 0.81
N ILE A 263 -36.06 -5.29 1.75
CA ILE A 263 -35.40 -5.50 3.05
C ILE A 263 -34.02 -6.12 2.83
N LEU A 264 -33.89 -7.13 1.97
CA LEU A 264 -32.59 -7.76 1.70
C LEU A 264 -31.59 -6.81 1.02
N LYS A 265 -32.06 -5.88 0.18
CA LYS A 265 -31.23 -4.88 -0.52
C LYS A 265 -30.81 -3.71 0.36
N SER A 266 -31.68 -3.28 1.28
CA SER A 266 -31.53 -2.02 2.03
C SER A 266 -31.14 -2.21 3.50
N TRP A 267 -31.09 -3.44 4.01
CA TRP A 267 -30.81 -3.69 5.43
C TRP A 267 -29.33 -3.51 5.83
N SER A 268 -28.38 -3.77 4.93
CA SER A 268 -26.95 -3.53 5.13
C SER A 268 -26.29 -3.12 3.81
N PHE A 269 -25.26 -2.27 3.88
CA PHE A 269 -24.42 -1.92 2.74
C PHE A 269 -23.63 -3.13 2.24
N VAL A 270 -23.34 -4.09 3.14
CA VAL A 270 -22.72 -5.37 2.81
C VAL A 270 -23.81 -6.36 2.44
N LYS A 271 -23.93 -6.67 1.15
CA LYS A 271 -25.00 -7.53 0.63
C LYS A 271 -24.97 -8.91 1.29
N ILE A 272 -26.13 -9.34 1.82
CA ILE A 272 -26.34 -10.71 2.28
C ILE A 272 -26.39 -11.64 1.06
N GLY A 273 -25.76 -12.81 1.19
CA GLY A 273 -25.67 -13.78 0.12
C GLY A 273 -27.02 -14.14 -0.49
N THR A 274 -27.00 -14.26 -1.81
CA THR A 274 -28.16 -14.32 -2.72
C THR A 274 -28.87 -15.67 -2.72
N THR A 275 -28.41 -16.64 -1.93
CA THR A 275 -28.92 -18.02 -1.97
C THR A 275 -30.32 -18.12 -1.35
N GLN A 276 -31.13 -19.03 -1.88
CA GLN A 276 -32.48 -19.26 -1.37
C GLN A 276 -32.47 -19.69 0.12
N ALA A 277 -31.46 -20.45 0.53
CA ALA A 277 -31.25 -20.88 1.91
C ALA A 277 -30.96 -19.69 2.85
N GLN A 278 -30.03 -18.79 2.49
CA GLN A 278 -29.69 -17.61 3.29
C GLN A 278 -30.86 -16.62 3.38
N ARG A 279 -31.63 -16.45 2.30
CA ARG A 279 -32.88 -15.65 2.32
C ARG A 279 -33.91 -16.23 3.30
N ARG A 280 -34.10 -17.55 3.29
CA ARG A 280 -35.00 -18.23 4.24
C ARG A 280 -34.50 -18.03 5.68
N LEU A 281 -33.21 -18.27 5.92
CA LEU A 281 -32.56 -18.08 7.21
C LEU A 281 -32.74 -16.65 7.74
N PHE A 282 -32.51 -15.61 6.92
CA PHE A 282 -32.68 -14.22 7.33
C PHE A 282 -34.08 -13.90 7.89
N PHE A 283 -35.15 -14.39 7.23
CA PHE A 283 -36.52 -14.14 7.67
C PHE A 283 -37.02 -15.12 8.75
N SER A 284 -36.49 -16.35 8.81
CA SER A 284 -36.93 -17.39 9.76
C SER A 284 -36.15 -17.38 11.08
N LEU A 285 -34.88 -16.99 11.06
CA LEU A 285 -33.95 -17.13 12.19
C LEU A 285 -34.44 -16.39 13.44
N ARG A 286 -35.02 -15.19 13.30
CA ARG A 286 -35.61 -14.48 14.46
C ARG A 286 -36.82 -15.19 15.05
N LYS A 287 -37.64 -15.85 14.22
CA LYS A 287 -38.84 -16.57 14.65
C LYS A 287 -38.47 -17.87 15.38
N ILE A 288 -37.46 -18.56 14.88
CA ILE A 288 -36.91 -19.78 15.49
C ILE A 288 -36.13 -19.45 16.76
N LYS A 289 -35.27 -18.42 16.73
CA LYS A 289 -34.56 -17.88 17.90
C LYS A 289 -35.52 -17.53 19.03
N LYS A 290 -36.65 -16.86 18.73
CA LYS A 290 -37.69 -16.56 19.72
C LYS A 290 -38.40 -17.81 20.27
N ARG A 291 -38.56 -18.86 19.45
CA ARG A 291 -39.15 -20.14 19.88
C ARG A 291 -38.21 -20.91 20.81
N ILE A 292 -36.91 -20.93 20.50
CA ILE A 292 -35.89 -21.67 21.23
C ILE A 292 -35.49 -20.94 22.53
N LEU A 293 -35.29 -19.62 22.48
CA LEU A 293 -34.87 -18.80 23.64
C LEU A 293 -36.01 -18.47 24.62
N GLN A 294 -37.19 -19.08 24.50
CA GLN A 294 -38.32 -18.85 25.42
C GLN A 294 -37.96 -19.15 26.90
N TYR A 295 -36.91 -19.94 27.16
CA TYR A 295 -36.47 -20.33 28.51
C TYR A 295 -35.13 -19.72 28.93
N THR A 296 -34.41 -19.04 28.03
CA THR A 296 -33.02 -18.60 28.24
C THR A 296 -32.88 -17.12 27.87
N ASN A 297 -32.78 -16.22 28.85
CA ASN A 297 -32.55 -14.78 28.65
C ASN A 297 -31.11 -14.47 28.17
N ARG A 298 -30.61 -15.20 27.17
CA ARG A 298 -29.25 -15.02 26.60
C ARG A 298 -29.35 -14.45 25.18
N GLU A 299 -28.52 -13.46 24.87
CA GLU A 299 -28.46 -12.84 23.53
C GLU A 299 -27.66 -13.69 22.52
N THR A 300 -26.71 -14.48 23.02
CA THR A 300 -25.81 -15.36 22.27
C THR A 300 -26.37 -16.78 22.16
N LEU A 301 -26.36 -17.34 20.95
CA LEU A 301 -26.77 -18.73 20.68
C LEU A 301 -25.67 -19.70 21.15
N SER A 302 -26.07 -20.78 21.83
CA SER A 302 -25.19 -21.91 22.14
C SER A 302 -24.92 -22.77 20.90
N ASN A 303 -23.82 -23.51 20.88
CA ASN A 303 -23.46 -24.43 19.80
C ASN A 303 -24.53 -25.53 19.59
N GLU A 304 -25.26 -25.92 20.64
CA GLU A 304 -26.37 -26.89 20.54
C GLU A 304 -27.61 -26.28 19.84
N GLU A 305 -27.89 -25.01 20.09
CA GLU A 305 -29.02 -24.29 19.49
C GLU A 305 -28.74 -24.00 18.01
N ILE A 306 -27.48 -23.71 17.65
CA ILE A 306 -27.03 -23.55 16.26
C ILE A 306 -27.24 -24.84 15.46
N LYS A 307 -26.93 -26.00 16.06
CA LYS A 307 -27.19 -27.32 15.45
C LYS A 307 -28.67 -27.60 15.24
N ALA A 308 -29.51 -27.25 16.22
CA ALA A 308 -30.97 -27.39 16.09
C ALA A 308 -31.52 -26.52 14.95
N ILE A 309 -31.06 -25.27 14.83
CA ILE A 309 -31.46 -24.34 13.76
C ILE A 309 -30.98 -24.81 12.38
N SER A 310 -29.75 -25.30 12.30
CA SER A 310 -29.16 -25.91 11.10
C SER A 310 -30.02 -27.06 10.57
N ASN A 311 -30.41 -27.98 11.47
CA ASN A 311 -31.23 -29.14 11.12
C ASN A 311 -32.66 -28.78 10.70
N GLU A 312 -33.30 -27.79 11.35
CA GLU A 312 -34.66 -27.36 11.00
C GLU A 312 -34.72 -26.67 9.62
N LEU A 313 -33.67 -25.93 9.24
CA LEU A 313 -33.65 -25.15 8.00
C LEU A 313 -32.86 -25.80 6.86
N SER A 314 -32.14 -26.90 7.13
CA SER A 314 -31.23 -27.56 6.19
C SER A 314 -30.16 -26.60 5.65
N VAL A 315 -29.52 -25.83 6.54
CA VAL A 315 -28.48 -24.83 6.24
C VAL A 315 -27.24 -25.10 7.08
N SER A 316 -26.04 -24.78 6.60
CA SER A 316 -24.80 -25.06 7.33
C SER A 316 -24.71 -24.34 8.68
N GLU A 317 -24.08 -24.97 9.68
CA GLU A 317 -23.84 -24.35 11.00
C GLU A 317 -23.07 -23.02 10.88
N GLY A 318 -22.13 -22.94 9.93
CA GLY A 318 -21.36 -21.73 9.62
C GLY A 318 -22.22 -20.59 9.09
N ASP A 319 -23.17 -20.87 8.18
CA ASP A 319 -24.12 -19.88 7.68
C ASP A 319 -25.04 -19.35 8.80
N VAL A 320 -25.46 -20.22 9.73
CA VAL A 320 -26.28 -19.83 10.89
C VAL A 320 -25.50 -18.89 11.82
N LEU A 321 -24.24 -19.21 12.12
CA LEU A 321 -23.34 -18.37 12.90
C LEU A 321 -23.12 -17.01 12.24
N GLN A 322 -22.74 -17.01 10.95
CA GLN A 322 -22.49 -15.79 10.19
C GLN A 322 -23.74 -14.89 10.12
N MET A 323 -24.92 -15.49 9.89
CA MET A 323 -26.18 -14.76 9.88
C MET A 323 -26.56 -14.21 11.25
N ASN A 324 -26.29 -14.94 12.34
CA ASN A 324 -26.57 -14.47 13.69
C ASN A 324 -25.68 -13.27 14.08
N TYR A 325 -24.37 -13.31 13.78
CA TYR A 325 -23.47 -12.18 14.00
C TYR A 325 -23.91 -10.94 13.22
N ARG A 326 -24.28 -11.12 11.95
CA ARG A 326 -24.81 -10.04 11.12
C ARG A 326 -26.10 -9.47 11.69
N LEU A 327 -27.09 -10.30 12.01
CA LEU A 327 -28.36 -9.81 12.56
C LEU A 327 -28.20 -9.11 13.93
N ALA A 328 -27.12 -9.39 14.66
CA ALA A 328 -26.80 -8.77 15.95
C ALA A 328 -26.09 -7.42 15.81
N CYS A 329 -25.19 -7.25 14.85
CA CYS A 329 -24.40 -6.03 14.65
C CYS A 329 -24.82 -5.27 13.38
N LYS A 330 -25.09 -3.96 13.51
CA LYS A 330 -25.22 -3.08 12.33
C LYS A 330 -23.85 -2.78 11.73
N ASP A 331 -23.84 -2.38 10.46
CA ASP A 331 -22.65 -1.85 9.80
C ASP A 331 -22.07 -0.68 10.64
N GLN A 332 -20.80 -0.77 11.02
CA GLN A 332 -20.06 0.28 11.74
C GLN A 332 -19.03 0.90 10.80
N SER A 333 -18.77 2.21 10.96
CA SER A 333 -17.73 2.88 10.19
C SER A 333 -16.37 2.58 10.79
N LEU A 334 -15.37 2.35 9.94
CA LEU A 334 -13.97 2.27 10.39
C LEU A 334 -13.46 3.63 10.90
N ASN A 335 -14.13 4.71 10.56
CA ASN A 335 -13.84 6.06 11.06
C ASN A 335 -14.59 6.36 12.37
N ASP A 336 -15.35 5.39 12.91
CA ASP A 336 -16.02 5.60 14.19
C ASP A 336 -14.97 5.69 15.30
N CYS A 337 -15.04 6.79 16.07
CA CYS A 337 -14.15 7.01 17.19
C CYS A 337 -14.51 6.05 18.33
N ILE A 338 -13.54 5.22 18.72
CA ILE A 338 -13.63 4.36 19.89
C ILE A 338 -12.91 5.07 21.04
N LYS A 339 -13.59 5.16 22.19
CA LYS A 339 -12.97 5.64 23.42
C LYS A 339 -12.14 4.50 24.02
N ILE A 340 -10.82 4.65 23.98
CA ILE A 340 -9.88 3.78 24.69
C ILE A 340 -9.19 4.65 25.74
N GLY A 341 -9.63 4.54 27.00
CA GLY A 341 -9.14 5.37 28.12
C GLY A 341 -9.76 6.78 28.17
N ASP A 342 -9.24 7.62 29.07
CA ASP A 342 -9.87 8.92 29.43
C ASP A 342 -9.66 10.06 28.42
N ASP A 343 -8.63 10.03 27.54
CA ASP A 343 -8.35 11.20 26.66
C ASP A 343 -8.05 10.90 25.17
N SER A 344 -7.83 9.65 24.76
CA SER A 344 -7.54 9.34 23.35
C SER A 344 -8.77 8.78 22.63
N LYS A 345 -9.36 9.58 21.73
CA LYS A 345 -10.26 9.09 20.67
C LYS A 345 -9.38 8.52 19.57
N ARG A 346 -9.45 7.20 19.36
CA ARG A 346 -8.84 6.54 18.19
C ARG A 346 -9.93 6.13 17.24
N GLU A 347 -9.67 6.23 15.96
CA GLU A 347 -10.58 5.68 14.96
C GLU A 347 -10.39 4.16 14.92
N LEU A 348 -11.44 3.42 14.57
CA LEU A 348 -11.37 1.97 14.44
C LEU A 348 -10.33 1.56 13.37
N GLN A 349 -10.07 2.40 12.36
CA GLN A 349 -9.03 2.19 11.35
C GLN A 349 -7.60 2.27 11.89
N ASP A 350 -7.34 3.07 12.93
CA ASP A 350 -5.99 3.20 13.52
C ASP A 350 -5.56 1.93 14.27
N MET A 351 -6.53 1.09 14.61
CA MET A 351 -6.31 -0.21 15.23
C MET A 351 -5.98 -1.29 14.19
N ILE A 352 -6.03 -0.96 12.89
CA ILE A 352 -5.71 -1.85 11.78
C ILE A 352 -4.23 -1.69 11.41
N PRO A 353 -3.43 -2.76 11.37
CA PRO A 353 -2.01 -2.69 11.02
C PRO A 353 -1.77 -2.33 9.53
N CYS A 354 -0.79 -1.46 9.24
CA CYS A 354 -0.39 -1.07 7.88
C CYS A 354 0.89 -1.80 7.41
N ASN A 355 0.92 -2.24 6.14
CA ASN A 355 1.95 -3.14 5.58
C ASN A 355 2.76 -2.53 4.40
N LEU A 356 2.74 -1.21 4.18
CA LEU A 356 3.48 -0.55 3.07
C LEU A 356 4.88 -0.07 3.46
N VAL A 357 5.76 0.08 2.46
CA VAL A 357 7.14 0.61 2.63
C VAL A 357 7.09 2.13 2.81
N SER A 358 7.92 2.64 3.72
CA SER A 358 8.00 4.07 4.04
C SER A 358 8.57 4.89 2.88
N GLN A 359 8.03 6.10 2.66
CA GLN A 359 8.48 7.06 1.64
C GLN A 359 9.97 7.43 1.77
N GLU A 360 10.54 7.34 2.97
CA GLU A 360 11.96 7.60 3.23
C GLU A 360 12.88 6.64 2.44
N VAL A 361 12.47 5.38 2.28
CA VAL A 361 13.27 4.34 1.60
C VAL A 361 13.33 4.61 0.10
N THR A 362 12.24 5.12 -0.47
CA THR A 362 12.15 5.42 -1.91
C THR A 362 13.09 6.54 -2.32
N TYR A 363 13.20 7.59 -1.50
CA TYR A 363 14.07 8.73 -1.78
C TYR A 363 15.56 8.36 -1.74
N GLN A 364 15.96 7.49 -0.80
CA GLN A 364 17.35 7.03 -0.66
C GLN A 364 17.89 6.34 -1.93
N ASN A 365 17.06 5.50 -2.56
CA ASN A 365 17.45 4.77 -3.77
C ASN A 365 17.65 5.70 -4.97
N HIS A 366 16.96 6.84 -5.00
CA HIS A 366 17.10 7.83 -6.06
C HIS A 366 18.48 8.51 -6.01
N GLU A 367 18.89 8.99 -4.83
CA GLU A 367 20.20 9.64 -4.65
C GLU A 367 21.37 8.69 -4.96
N GLU A 368 21.26 7.41 -4.57
CA GLU A 368 22.32 6.44 -4.81
C GLU A 368 22.54 6.17 -6.32
N LYS A 369 21.46 6.20 -7.11
CA LYS A 369 21.52 5.99 -8.55
C LYS A 369 22.23 7.15 -9.25
N GLU A 370 21.86 8.40 -8.94
CA GLU A 370 22.48 9.60 -9.53
C GLU A 370 24.00 9.63 -9.28
N LEU A 371 24.42 9.22 -8.08
CA LEU A 371 25.82 9.23 -7.67
C LEU A 371 26.63 8.16 -8.41
N LYS A 372 26.07 6.97 -8.63
CA LYS A 372 26.70 5.90 -9.41
C LYS A 372 26.88 6.29 -10.88
N GLU A 373 25.88 6.96 -11.47
CA GLU A 373 25.94 7.44 -12.85
C GLU A 373 27.03 8.51 -13.03
N THR A 374 27.18 9.43 -12.07
CA THR A 374 28.24 10.45 -12.12
C THR A 374 29.64 9.82 -12.05
N ILE A 375 29.85 8.86 -11.14
CA ILE A 375 31.13 8.13 -10.99
C ILE A 375 31.48 7.37 -12.28
N LEU A 376 30.52 6.65 -12.86
CA LEU A 376 30.74 5.88 -14.07
C LEU A 376 31.12 6.78 -15.26
N ASN A 377 30.43 7.92 -15.42
CA ASN A 377 30.72 8.88 -16.48
C ASN A 377 32.12 9.48 -16.34
N ASN A 378 32.54 9.80 -15.12
CA ASN A 378 33.91 10.25 -14.84
C ASN A 378 34.95 9.17 -15.14
N ALA A 379 34.66 7.91 -14.80
CA ALA A 379 35.55 6.78 -15.10
C ALA A 379 35.72 6.56 -16.61
N LEU A 380 34.63 6.66 -17.38
CA LEU A 380 34.66 6.55 -18.83
C LEU A 380 35.43 7.69 -19.51
N ALA A 381 35.40 8.89 -18.92
CA ALA A 381 36.18 10.04 -19.42
C ALA A 381 37.70 9.85 -19.28
N SER A 382 38.16 8.98 -18.36
CA SER A 382 39.59 8.68 -18.17
C SER A 382 40.19 7.72 -19.21
N LEU A 383 39.34 7.07 -20.01
CA LEU A 383 39.76 6.11 -21.04
C LEU A 383 40.07 6.82 -22.37
N ASN A 384 41.06 6.29 -23.10
CA ASN A 384 41.28 6.68 -24.49
C ASN A 384 40.04 6.36 -25.33
N GLU A 385 39.72 7.20 -26.31
CA GLU A 385 38.51 7.11 -27.14
C GLU A 385 38.27 5.71 -27.73
N ARG A 386 39.33 5.08 -28.26
CA ARG A 386 39.29 3.70 -28.78
C ARG A 386 39.00 2.65 -27.70
N ALA A 387 39.57 2.80 -26.50
CA ALA A 387 39.35 1.89 -25.38
C ALA A 387 37.96 2.08 -24.76
N ARG A 388 37.48 3.33 -24.73
CA ARG A 388 36.12 3.70 -24.30
C ARG A 388 35.06 3.11 -25.23
N ASP A 389 35.22 3.22 -26.55
CA ASP A 389 34.28 2.65 -27.52
C ASP A 389 34.23 1.11 -27.44
N ILE A 390 35.39 0.46 -27.28
CA ILE A 390 35.46 -1.00 -27.06
C ILE A 390 34.79 -1.38 -25.73
N PHE A 391 34.98 -0.60 -24.67
CA PHE A 391 34.37 -0.86 -23.36
C PHE A 391 32.85 -0.66 -23.39
N ILE A 392 32.37 0.43 -24.00
CA ILE A 392 30.94 0.72 -24.14
C ILE A 392 30.27 -0.36 -24.99
N SER A 393 30.81 -0.64 -26.17
CA SER A 393 30.26 -1.63 -27.12
C SER A 393 30.25 -3.06 -26.57
N ARG A 394 31.05 -3.36 -25.54
CA ARG A 394 31.15 -4.71 -24.95
C ARG A 394 30.44 -4.86 -23.61
N TYR A 395 30.36 -3.79 -22.80
CA TYR A 395 29.88 -3.87 -21.42
C TYR A 395 28.69 -2.96 -21.08
N LEU A 396 28.43 -1.91 -21.87
CA LEU A 396 27.37 -0.92 -21.56
C LEU A 396 26.26 -0.87 -22.63
N CYS A 397 26.52 -1.39 -23.83
CA CYS A 397 25.49 -1.56 -24.86
C CYS A 397 24.74 -2.89 -24.67
N GLU A 398 23.41 -2.86 -24.80
CA GLU A 398 22.53 -4.04 -24.76
C GLU A 398 22.93 -5.10 -25.81
N ASN A 399 23.33 -4.65 -27.01
CA ASN A 399 23.88 -5.52 -28.05
C ASN A 399 25.40 -5.55 -28.00
N THR A 400 25.95 -6.43 -27.15
CA THR A 400 27.40 -6.54 -26.99
C THR A 400 28.08 -7.01 -28.28
N GLN A 401 28.97 -6.20 -28.84
CA GLN A 401 29.71 -6.56 -30.05
C GLN A 401 30.71 -7.68 -29.76
N THR A 402 30.77 -8.66 -30.65
CA THR A 402 31.71 -9.78 -30.50
C THR A 402 33.15 -9.31 -30.74
N LEU A 403 34.12 -10.03 -30.17
CA LEU A 403 35.54 -9.74 -30.39
C LEU A 403 35.90 -9.79 -31.88
N ASP A 404 35.22 -10.64 -32.67
CA ASP A 404 35.46 -10.78 -34.10
C ASP A 404 34.93 -9.58 -34.90
N GLU A 405 33.78 -9.01 -34.52
CA GLU A 405 33.26 -7.77 -35.13
C GLU A 405 34.14 -6.56 -34.80
N LEU A 406 34.55 -6.44 -33.53
CA LEU A 406 35.49 -5.40 -33.11
C LEU A 406 36.85 -5.58 -33.79
N SER A 407 37.30 -6.82 -34.05
CA SER A 407 38.56 -7.12 -34.75
C SER A 407 38.56 -6.59 -36.18
N LYS A 408 37.42 -6.74 -36.87
CA LYS A 408 37.19 -6.21 -38.22
C LYS A 408 37.11 -4.69 -38.20
N LYS A 409 36.37 -4.10 -37.25
CA LYS A 409 36.21 -2.64 -37.11
C LYS A 409 37.56 -1.93 -36.90
N TYR A 410 38.43 -2.54 -36.10
CA TYR A 410 39.68 -1.93 -35.66
C TYR A 410 40.94 -2.45 -36.37
N CYS A 411 40.81 -3.42 -37.26
CA CYS A 411 41.90 -4.08 -37.99
C CYS A 411 43.03 -4.58 -37.06
N VAL A 412 42.65 -5.21 -35.94
CA VAL A 412 43.60 -5.76 -34.95
C VAL A 412 43.20 -7.18 -34.59
N SER A 413 44.16 -8.00 -34.15
CA SER A 413 43.87 -9.37 -33.73
C SER A 413 42.82 -9.42 -32.61
N ARG A 414 42.01 -10.47 -32.61
CA ARG A 414 41.00 -10.75 -31.57
C ARG A 414 41.59 -10.66 -30.16
N GLU A 415 42.80 -11.20 -30.00
CA GLU A 415 43.53 -11.19 -28.73
C GLU A 415 43.94 -9.77 -28.32
N ARG A 416 44.28 -8.90 -29.27
CA ARG A 416 44.63 -7.51 -28.96
C ARG A 416 43.43 -6.69 -28.48
N ILE A 417 42.24 -6.98 -28.98
CA ILE A 417 41.00 -6.33 -28.51
C ILE A 417 40.60 -6.85 -27.14
N ARG A 418 40.78 -8.14 -26.88
CA ARG A 418 40.62 -8.72 -25.54
C ARG A 418 41.52 -8.00 -24.53
N GLN A 419 42.80 -7.82 -24.86
CA GLN A 419 43.76 -7.10 -24.04
C GLN A 419 43.35 -5.64 -23.82
N LEU A 420 42.92 -4.92 -24.86
CA LEU A 420 42.47 -3.52 -24.73
C LEU A 420 41.21 -3.40 -23.86
N ALA A 421 40.27 -4.34 -23.98
CA ALA A 421 39.07 -4.39 -23.15
C ALA A 421 39.41 -4.71 -21.68
N GLU A 422 40.32 -5.65 -21.42
CA GLU A 422 40.79 -5.99 -20.08
C GLU A 422 41.55 -4.82 -19.45
N GLN A 423 42.38 -4.11 -20.22
CA GLN A 423 43.07 -2.90 -19.77
C GLN A 423 42.09 -1.76 -19.48
N ALA A 424 41.06 -1.58 -20.33
CA ALA A 424 40.02 -0.58 -20.11
C ALA A 424 39.19 -0.90 -18.86
N MET A 425 38.79 -2.16 -18.68
CA MET A 425 38.08 -2.64 -17.50
C MET A 425 38.94 -2.48 -16.24
N ALA A 426 40.23 -2.81 -16.30
CA ALA A 426 41.14 -2.60 -15.19
C ALA A 426 41.28 -1.12 -14.81
N LYS A 427 41.36 -0.22 -15.80
CA LYS A 427 41.41 1.23 -15.57
C LYS A 427 40.11 1.79 -15.00
N VAL A 428 38.96 1.38 -15.53
CA VAL A 428 37.63 1.78 -15.00
C VAL A 428 37.46 1.24 -13.59
N LYS A 429 37.81 -0.03 -13.34
CA LYS A 429 37.80 -0.63 -12.00
C LYS A 429 38.74 0.11 -11.06
N GLN A 430 39.95 0.47 -11.49
CA GLN A 430 40.87 1.28 -10.70
C GLN A 430 40.34 2.69 -10.46
N TYR A 431 39.68 3.31 -11.45
CA TYR A 431 39.09 4.64 -11.28
C TYR A 431 37.93 4.59 -10.31
N ILE A 432 36.98 3.65 -10.49
CA ILE A 432 35.88 3.39 -9.57
C ILE A 432 36.41 3.01 -8.19
N GLN A 433 37.46 2.19 -8.08
CA GLN A 433 38.11 1.88 -6.82
C GLN A 433 38.77 3.12 -6.21
N SER A 434 39.42 3.97 -7.00
CA SER A 434 40.05 5.19 -6.52
C SER A 434 39.03 6.24 -6.10
N GLU A 435 37.90 6.33 -6.81
CA GLU A 435 36.79 7.22 -6.50
C GLU A 435 36.01 6.65 -5.31
N SER A 436 35.80 5.33 -5.25
CA SER A 436 35.28 4.63 -4.07
C SER A 436 36.26 4.67 -2.90
N LEU A 437 37.58 4.86 -3.11
CA LEU A 437 38.58 5.14 -2.09
C LEU A 437 38.59 6.63 -1.68
N LYS A 438 38.23 7.54 -2.60
CA LYS A 438 38.01 8.98 -2.31
C LYS A 438 36.65 9.22 -1.64
N PHE A 439 35.66 8.37 -1.87
CA PHE A 439 34.36 8.32 -1.20
C PHE A 439 34.35 7.38 0.01
N GLY A 440 35.32 6.46 0.07
CA GLY A 440 35.50 5.44 1.10
C GLY A 440 36.99 5.23 1.35
N ALA A 441 37.62 6.21 2.01
CA ALA A 441 38.95 6.04 2.54
C ALA A 441 38.89 5.03 3.69
N PHE A 442 38.78 3.75 3.33
CA PHE A 442 39.06 2.54 4.09
C PHE A 442 39.10 1.41 3.05
N ALA A 443 40.30 1.06 2.60
CA ALA A 443 40.49 -0.11 1.76
C ALA A 443 41.77 -0.83 2.16
N SER A 444 41.60 -1.84 2.99
CA SER A 444 42.31 -3.11 2.89
C SER A 444 41.43 -4.19 3.51
N VAL A 445 40.22 -4.38 2.95
CA VAL A 445 39.25 -5.36 3.43
C VAL A 445 38.38 -5.83 2.27
N SER A 446 38.32 -7.13 2.07
CA SER A 446 37.34 -7.82 1.24
C SER A 446 35.90 -7.47 1.66
N ASP A 447 35.09 -7.03 0.72
CA ASP A 447 33.63 -6.92 0.85
C ASP A 447 33.07 -5.88 1.84
N VAL A 448 33.50 -4.62 1.73
CA VAL A 448 32.83 -3.48 2.38
C VAL A 448 31.50 -3.14 1.68
N GLN A 449 30.37 -3.26 2.38
CA GLN A 449 29.03 -2.89 1.94
C GLN A 449 28.47 -1.73 2.79
N LEU A 450 28.05 -0.64 2.15
CA LEU A 450 27.25 0.41 2.79
C LEU A 450 25.84 -0.14 3.02
N LYS A 451 25.32 -0.04 4.26
CA LYS A 451 23.95 -0.48 4.58
C LYS A 451 22.98 0.70 4.64
N GLU A 452 23.28 1.72 5.45
CA GLU A 452 22.37 2.86 5.68
C GLU A 452 23.12 4.16 6.02
N LYS A 453 22.45 5.30 5.86
CA LYS A 453 22.96 6.64 6.20
C LYS A 453 22.01 7.35 7.15
N TYR A 454 22.55 7.89 8.24
CA TYR A 454 21.81 8.68 9.22
C TYR A 454 22.44 10.08 9.34
N LYS A 455 21.91 11.03 8.56
CA LYS A 455 22.43 12.41 8.48
C LYS A 455 23.92 12.43 8.10
N ASP A 456 24.78 12.72 9.07
CA ASP A 456 26.22 12.87 8.88
C ASP A 456 27.01 11.58 9.18
N TRP A 457 26.31 10.48 9.51
CA TRP A 457 26.87 9.18 9.85
C TRP A 457 26.47 8.11 8.82
N LEU A 458 27.45 7.33 8.35
CA LEU A 458 27.30 6.26 7.37
C LEU A 458 27.55 4.91 8.04
N VAL A 459 26.72 3.91 7.81
CA VAL A 459 26.83 2.56 8.40
C VAL A 459 27.31 1.57 7.36
N TYR A 460 28.42 0.90 7.65
CA TYR A 460 29.08 -0.09 6.80
C TYR A 460 29.14 -1.45 7.49
N THR A 461 29.21 -2.50 6.67
CA THR A 461 29.57 -3.86 7.08
C THR A 461 30.67 -4.36 6.17
N ALA A 462 31.73 -4.96 6.70
CA ALA A 462 32.84 -5.51 5.95
C ALA A 462 33.17 -6.94 6.44
N SER A 463 33.91 -7.70 5.63
CA SER A 463 34.43 -9.01 6.03
C SER A 463 35.96 -9.01 6.04
N GLU A 464 36.54 -8.89 7.23
CA GLU A 464 37.98 -9.05 7.47
C GLU A 464 38.25 -10.48 7.94
N ASP A 465 39.11 -11.22 7.25
CA ASP A 465 39.57 -12.56 7.67
C ASP A 465 38.45 -13.59 8.00
N GLY A 466 37.28 -13.46 7.36
CA GLY A 466 36.11 -14.33 7.60
C GLY A 466 35.21 -13.88 8.75
N GLU A 467 35.55 -12.76 9.41
CA GLU A 467 34.78 -12.15 10.49
C GLU A 467 34.02 -10.91 9.99
N LYS A 468 32.82 -10.69 10.52
CA LYS A 468 31.95 -9.57 10.10
C LYS A 468 32.24 -8.35 10.97
N VAL A 469 32.75 -7.30 10.35
CA VAL A 469 33.02 -6.01 10.99
C VAL A 469 31.91 -5.03 10.64
N CYS A 470 31.20 -4.49 11.62
CA CYS A 470 30.24 -3.39 11.41
C CYS A 470 30.90 -2.09 11.86
N TYR A 471 30.83 -1.02 11.07
CA TYR A 471 31.41 0.26 11.49
C TYR A 471 30.60 1.46 10.99
N ILE A 472 30.64 2.57 11.72
CA ILE A 472 30.03 3.84 11.34
C ILE A 472 31.09 4.91 11.13
N VAL A 473 30.92 5.74 10.10
CA VAL A 473 31.88 6.80 9.74
C VAL A 473 31.17 8.14 9.61
N SER A 474 31.81 9.21 10.10
CA SER A 474 31.41 10.59 9.88
C SER A 474 32.58 11.44 9.36
N TYR A 475 32.27 12.40 8.48
CA TYR A 475 33.24 13.33 7.89
C TYR A 475 33.07 14.74 8.47
N PRO A 476 34.14 15.56 8.54
CA PRO A 476 34.04 16.88 9.16
C PRO A 476 33.24 17.87 8.30
N LYS A 477 32.36 18.64 8.95
CA LYS A 477 31.60 19.74 8.36
C LYS A 477 32.45 20.98 8.12
N LYS A 478 33.33 21.29 9.07
CA LYS A 478 34.32 22.36 8.94
C LYS A 478 35.71 21.75 8.95
N LYS A 479 36.45 22.03 7.88
CA LYS A 479 37.74 21.46 7.52
C LYS A 479 38.84 22.49 7.78
N SER A 480 39.99 22.05 8.29
CA SER A 480 41.20 22.89 8.36
C SER A 480 41.74 23.24 6.96
N GLU A 481 42.38 24.40 6.79
CA GLU A 481 42.79 24.94 5.47
C GLU A 481 44.02 24.25 4.84
N HIS A 482 44.60 23.24 5.51
CA HIS A 482 45.96 22.74 5.21
C HIS A 482 46.08 21.23 4.95
N TYR A 483 45.15 20.62 4.21
CA TYR A 483 45.30 19.22 3.78
C TYR A 483 46.21 19.09 2.56
N THR A 484 47.27 18.29 2.67
CA THR A 484 48.26 18.07 1.59
C THR A 484 48.07 16.73 0.87
N THR A 485 47.27 15.82 1.41
CA THR A 485 47.04 14.47 0.87
C THR A 485 45.61 14.31 0.34
N ASN A 486 45.42 13.47 -0.68
CA ASN A 486 44.09 13.11 -1.22
C ASN A 486 43.20 12.29 -0.24
N ARG A 487 43.68 12.00 0.98
CA ARG A 487 42.93 11.23 1.99
C ARG A 487 42.05 12.18 2.79
N LYS A 488 40.74 11.92 2.83
CA LYS A 488 39.77 12.73 3.58
C LYS A 488 39.83 12.35 5.07
N PRO A 489 39.86 13.33 5.99
CA PRO A 489 39.75 13.06 7.42
C PRO A 489 38.34 12.54 7.77
N TYR A 490 38.25 11.65 8.75
CA TYR A 490 37.00 11.11 9.25
C TYR A 490 37.13 10.62 10.70
N VAL A 491 35.98 10.48 11.35
CA VAL A 491 35.85 9.76 12.62
C VAL A 491 35.10 8.47 12.34
N MET A 492 35.65 7.35 12.80
CA MET A 492 35.05 6.03 12.70
C MET A 492 34.77 5.50 14.10
N VAL A 493 33.60 4.86 14.26
CA VAL A 493 33.35 3.95 15.37
C VAL A 493 33.21 2.56 14.77
N SER A 494 34.12 1.66 15.09
CA SER A 494 34.13 0.28 14.61
C SER A 494 33.68 -0.67 15.69
N TYR A 495 32.95 -1.70 15.26
CA TYR A 495 32.50 -2.81 16.06
C TYR A 495 33.03 -4.10 15.41
N VAL A 496 34.15 -4.59 15.96
CA VAL A 496 34.87 -5.78 15.49
C VAL A 496 34.62 -6.91 16.47
N ASP A 497 34.03 -8.00 15.98
CA ASP A 497 33.90 -9.32 16.59
C ASP A 497 33.77 -9.32 18.13
N LYS A 498 32.78 -8.58 18.64
CA LYS A 498 32.37 -8.68 20.05
C LYS A 498 33.46 -8.42 21.09
N LYS A 499 34.39 -7.49 20.85
CA LYS A 499 35.50 -7.20 21.80
C LYS A 499 35.58 -5.77 22.33
N ALA A 500 35.18 -4.76 21.56
CA ALA A 500 35.08 -3.36 21.98
C ALA A 500 34.45 -2.50 20.87
N ASP A 501 33.58 -1.56 21.22
CA ASP A 501 33.43 -0.34 20.40
C ASP A 501 34.74 0.46 20.44
N GLU A 502 35.35 0.71 19.29
CA GLU A 502 36.57 1.51 19.18
C GLU A 502 36.31 2.80 18.41
N VAL A 503 36.69 3.96 18.97
CA VAL A 503 36.62 5.24 18.27
C VAL A 503 37.99 5.59 17.72
N SER A 504 38.09 5.59 16.38
CA SER A 504 39.30 5.99 15.68
C SER A 504 39.09 7.28 14.89
N VAL A 505 40.12 8.12 14.88
CA VAL A 505 40.12 9.40 14.18
C VAL A 505 41.26 9.43 13.19
N THR A 506 40.93 9.73 11.93
CA THR A 506 41.92 9.82 10.87
C THR A 506 42.08 11.26 10.42
N SER A 507 43.32 11.77 10.40
CA SER A 507 43.62 13.05 9.76
C SER A 507 43.99 12.84 8.29
N GLY A 508 43.77 13.87 7.48
CA GLY A 508 44.20 13.88 6.08
C GLY A 508 45.72 13.98 5.89
N PHE A 509 46.52 13.75 6.92
CA PHE A 509 47.99 13.75 6.92
C PHE A 509 48.53 12.92 8.10
N GLN A 510 49.84 12.89 8.32
CA GLN A 510 50.45 12.15 9.43
C GLN A 510 50.49 13.03 10.69
N TYR A 511 49.96 12.55 11.80
CA TYR A 511 50.00 13.25 13.08
C TYR A 511 51.43 13.30 13.63
N ASP A 512 51.76 14.36 14.38
CA ASP A 512 52.96 14.34 15.23
C ASP A 512 52.76 13.39 16.40
N LYS A 513 53.84 13.04 17.11
CA LYS A 513 53.78 12.20 18.33
C LYS A 513 53.08 12.88 19.53
N GLU A 514 52.31 13.95 19.30
CA GLU A 514 51.50 14.64 20.31
C GLU A 514 50.07 14.09 20.33
N PRO A 515 49.45 13.87 21.50
CA PRO A 515 48.12 13.27 21.61
C PRO A 515 47.02 14.13 20.96
N VAL A 516 46.07 13.47 20.28
CA VAL A 516 44.93 14.12 19.63
C VAL A 516 43.83 14.37 20.64
N ALA A 517 43.30 15.58 20.73
CA ALA A 517 42.22 15.94 21.65
C ALA A 517 40.85 15.96 20.95
N LEU A 518 39.84 15.41 21.60
CA LEU A 518 38.44 15.39 21.18
C LEU A 518 37.60 16.23 22.14
N ASN A 519 36.95 17.27 21.62
CA ASN A 519 36.09 18.17 22.39
C ASN A 519 34.63 18.02 21.98
N ILE A 520 33.77 17.50 22.87
CA ILE A 520 32.32 17.43 22.63
C ILE A 520 31.66 18.68 23.21
N ASP A 521 30.89 19.40 22.37
CA ASP A 521 30.16 20.63 22.70
C ASP A 521 30.98 21.69 23.47
N LYS A 522 32.29 21.81 23.16
CA LYS A 522 33.26 22.74 23.77
C LYS A 522 33.46 22.61 25.29
N LYS A 523 32.93 21.56 25.93
CA LYS A 523 32.95 21.41 27.40
C LYS A 523 33.77 20.21 27.89
N ILE A 524 33.81 19.12 27.14
CA ILE A 524 34.39 17.85 27.59
C ILE A 524 35.54 17.48 26.65
N LYS A 525 36.76 17.34 27.20
CA LYS A 525 37.99 17.06 26.48
C LYS A 525 38.46 15.63 26.75
N TYR A 526 38.57 14.83 25.70
CA TYR A 526 39.19 13.51 25.69
C TYR A 526 40.52 13.57 24.94
N THR A 527 41.47 12.69 25.26
CA THR A 527 42.78 12.62 24.58
C THR A 527 43.02 11.20 24.08
N LEU A 528 43.39 11.08 22.80
CA LEU A 528 43.76 9.84 22.12
C LEU A 528 45.30 9.78 22.05
N PRO A 529 45.96 8.98 22.91
CA PRO A 529 47.41 8.97 23.04
C PRO A 529 48.11 8.08 22.01
N ILE A 530 47.41 7.09 21.44
CA ILE A 530 48.01 6.15 20.48
C ILE A 530 47.88 6.72 19.08
N ILE A 531 49.02 6.90 18.41
CA ILE A 531 49.10 7.50 17.08
C ILE A 531 49.97 6.62 16.19
N GLN A 532 49.37 6.09 15.11
CA GLN A 532 50.08 5.33 14.09
C GLN A 532 49.79 5.92 12.71
N GLY A 533 50.77 6.64 12.17
CA GLY A 533 50.63 7.33 10.88
C GLY A 533 49.55 8.41 10.93
N SER A 534 48.45 8.19 10.20
CA SER A 534 47.29 9.10 10.13
C SER A 534 46.17 8.77 11.13
N PHE A 535 46.31 7.71 11.92
CA PHE A 535 45.27 7.21 12.84
C PHE A 535 45.59 7.57 14.29
N ALA A 536 44.56 7.96 15.04
CA ALA A 536 44.60 8.11 16.48
C ALA A 536 43.41 7.39 17.14
N TRP A 537 43.64 6.69 18.24
CA TRP A 537 42.62 5.97 19.01
C TRP A 537 42.98 5.94 20.51
N ALA A 538 42.05 5.46 21.36
CA ALA A 538 42.24 5.41 22.79
C ALA A 538 42.97 4.12 23.23
N GLU A 539 43.76 4.20 24.31
CA GLU A 539 44.49 3.04 24.86
C GLU A 539 43.59 2.10 25.69
N HIS A 540 42.46 2.62 26.18
CA HIS A 540 41.56 1.89 27.06
C HIS A 540 40.12 1.99 26.58
N THR A 541 39.46 0.85 26.46
CA THR A 541 38.04 0.71 26.06
C THR A 541 37.09 1.54 26.94
N LYS A 542 37.46 1.83 28.20
CA LYS A 542 36.68 2.70 29.09
C LYS A 542 36.58 4.15 28.58
N ILE A 543 37.61 4.63 27.89
CA ILE A 543 37.63 5.97 27.31
C ILE A 543 36.71 6.01 26.10
N ASP A 544 36.74 4.99 25.24
CA ASP A 544 35.82 4.86 24.10
C ASP A 544 34.36 4.77 24.55
N GLN A 545 34.06 4.02 25.62
CA GLN A 545 32.71 3.89 26.16
C GLN A 545 32.15 5.20 26.69
N ASP A 546 32.91 5.96 27.49
CA ASP A 546 32.47 7.26 27.99
C ASP A 546 32.36 8.28 26.84
N LEU A 547 33.31 8.25 25.90
CA LEU A 547 33.28 9.08 24.70
C LEU A 547 32.02 8.81 23.86
N ILE A 548 31.67 7.56 23.59
CA ILE A 548 30.46 7.17 22.86
C ILE A 548 29.19 7.59 23.62
N LEU A 549 29.17 7.44 24.96
CA LEU A 549 28.06 7.89 25.79
C LEU A 549 27.85 9.41 25.66
N LYS A 550 28.93 10.19 25.67
CA LYS A 550 28.87 11.63 25.43
C LYS A 550 28.52 11.96 23.98
N MET A 551 28.97 11.20 23.01
CA MET A 551 28.60 11.38 21.59
C MET A 551 27.10 11.13 21.36
N LYS A 552 26.49 10.19 22.09
CA LYS A 552 25.02 9.96 22.07
C LYS A 552 24.24 11.17 22.61
N GLN A 553 24.80 11.92 23.54
CA GLN A 553 24.16 13.06 24.19
C GLN A 553 24.53 14.42 23.56
N GLY A 554 25.65 14.48 22.85
CA GLY A 554 26.22 15.71 22.29
C GLY A 554 25.67 16.07 20.92
N LEU A 555 25.85 17.34 20.54
CA LEU A 555 25.41 17.88 19.24
C LEU A 555 26.56 17.98 18.23
N SER A 556 27.75 18.31 18.72
CA SER A 556 28.95 18.58 17.92
C SER A 556 30.22 18.07 18.59
N MET A 557 31.21 17.73 17.78
CA MET A 557 32.50 17.26 18.24
C MET A 557 33.61 17.96 17.46
N VAL A 558 34.67 18.41 18.13
CA VAL A 558 35.83 19.04 17.52
C VAL A 558 37.05 18.17 17.78
N VAL A 559 37.75 17.78 16.72
CA VAL A 559 39.04 17.09 16.78
C VAL A 559 40.14 18.14 16.68
N ASN A 560 40.99 18.21 17.70
CA ASN A 560 42.15 19.09 17.76
C ASN A 560 43.44 18.24 17.73
N GLY A 561 44.31 18.46 16.75
CA GLY A 561 45.60 17.75 16.63
C GLY A 561 46.69 18.62 16.01
N LYS A 562 47.96 18.23 16.15
CA LYS A 562 49.08 18.90 15.47
C LYS A 562 49.74 17.98 14.47
N ALA A 563 50.15 18.54 13.33
CA ALA A 563 51.19 17.95 12.50
C ALA A 563 52.19 19.00 12.02
N LYS A 564 53.46 18.68 12.19
CA LYS A 564 54.61 19.54 11.94
C LYS A 564 54.47 20.91 12.63
N THR A 565 53.96 21.90 11.90
CA THR A 565 53.80 23.31 12.34
C THR A 565 52.36 23.81 12.24
N VAL A 566 51.41 22.94 11.90
CA VAL A 566 50.00 23.30 11.65
C VAL A 566 49.08 22.61 12.65
N THR A 567 48.17 23.39 13.23
CA THR A 567 47.07 22.91 14.08
C THR A 567 45.86 22.54 13.23
N ILE A 568 45.33 21.32 13.43
CA ILE A 568 44.07 20.84 12.86
C ILE A 568 42.95 21.07 13.85
N ASP A 569 41.91 21.76 13.42
CA ASP A 569 40.66 21.90 14.16
C ASP A 569 39.48 21.48 13.28
N ASP A 570 39.11 20.19 13.34
CA ASP A 570 38.06 19.61 12.49
C ASP A 570 36.76 19.45 13.26
N THR A 571 35.66 19.99 12.73
CA THR A 571 34.35 19.95 13.39
C THR A 571 33.43 18.90 12.77
N TYR A 572 32.92 17.98 13.57
CA TYR A 572 32.00 16.89 13.24
C TYR A 572 30.63 17.11 13.86
N SER A 573 29.59 16.59 13.21
CA SER A 573 28.22 16.64 13.71
C SER A 573 27.84 15.30 14.32
N LEU A 574 27.27 15.31 15.53
CA LEU A 574 26.77 14.11 16.20
C LEU A 574 25.29 13.83 15.89
N LEU A 575 24.69 14.64 15.02
CA LEU A 575 23.33 14.48 14.56
C LEU A 575 23.19 13.20 13.75
N GLY A 576 22.35 12.27 14.23
CA GLY A 576 22.16 10.96 13.60
C GLY A 576 23.05 9.85 14.15
N PHE A 577 24.05 10.18 14.99
CA PHE A 577 24.97 9.21 15.60
C PHE A 577 24.23 8.10 16.34
N GLN A 578 23.27 8.45 17.21
CA GLN A 578 22.53 7.47 18.01
C GLN A 578 21.79 6.43 17.15
N LYS A 579 21.17 6.85 16.04
CA LYS A 579 20.45 5.95 15.13
C LYS A 579 21.43 5.09 14.32
N ALA A 580 22.52 5.68 13.81
CA ALA A 580 23.57 4.95 13.10
C ALA A 580 24.22 3.88 13.98
N TYR A 581 24.55 4.25 15.21
CA TYR A 581 25.13 3.37 16.22
C TYR A 581 24.18 2.21 16.55
N GLN A 582 22.90 2.48 16.74
CA GLN A 582 21.91 1.43 16.98
C GLN A 582 21.80 0.46 15.77
N LYS A 583 21.79 1.00 14.54
CA LYS A 583 21.72 0.17 13.33
C LYS A 583 22.96 -0.69 13.13
N MET A 584 24.15 -0.15 13.43
CA MET A 584 25.42 -0.86 13.36
C MET A 584 25.38 -2.13 14.22
N HIS A 585 24.89 -2.02 15.45
CA HIS A 585 24.66 -3.18 16.32
C HIS A 585 23.59 -4.13 15.76
N ASP A 586 22.44 -3.62 15.33
CA ASP A 586 21.35 -4.44 14.75
C ASP A 586 21.81 -5.32 13.58
N LEU A 587 22.74 -4.84 12.75
CA LEU A 587 23.30 -5.56 11.61
C LEU A 587 24.27 -6.69 12.00
N CYS A 588 24.89 -6.58 13.16
CA CYS A 588 25.86 -7.55 13.67
C CYS A 588 25.20 -8.63 14.57
N HIS A 589 23.90 -8.53 14.89
CA HIS A 589 23.17 -9.53 15.68
C HIS A 589 22.39 -10.57 14.83
N THR A 590 22.33 -11.82 15.32
CA THR A 590 21.74 -13.00 14.65
C THR A 590 20.19 -13.01 14.63
N LYS A 591 19.57 -13.34 13.49
CA LYS A 591 18.11 -13.32 13.26
C LYS A 591 17.44 -14.70 13.47
N VAL A 592 17.12 -15.09 14.71
CA VAL A 592 16.38 -16.36 14.99
C VAL A 592 14.92 -16.13 15.45
N SER A 593 14.54 -14.90 15.80
CA SER A 593 13.22 -14.60 16.38
C SER A 593 12.05 -14.53 15.39
N GLY A 594 12.30 -14.51 14.08
CA GLY A 594 11.28 -14.24 13.05
C GLY A 594 10.19 -15.31 12.89
N VAL A 595 10.51 -16.57 13.22
CA VAL A 595 9.60 -17.73 13.09
C VAL A 595 8.58 -17.78 14.23
N VAL A 596 8.88 -17.15 15.37
CA VAL A 596 8.01 -17.18 16.56
C VAL A 596 6.93 -16.10 16.44
N GLU A 597 5.66 -16.53 16.47
CA GLU A 597 4.54 -15.58 16.49
C GLU A 597 4.41 -14.87 17.84
N ARG A 598 4.00 -13.59 17.81
CA ARG A 598 3.82 -12.76 19.02
C ARG A 598 2.70 -13.23 19.94
N ARG A 599 1.75 -14.02 19.42
CA ARG A 599 0.60 -14.55 20.15
C ARG A 599 0.45 -16.01 19.77
N ASN A 600 0.78 -16.90 20.69
CA ASN A 600 0.62 -18.34 20.51
C ASN A 600 -0.45 -18.87 21.46
N ALA A 601 -1.28 -19.80 20.98
CA ALA A 601 -2.21 -20.53 21.84
C ALA A 601 -1.49 -21.53 22.78
N ILE A 602 -0.26 -21.91 22.43
CA ILE A 602 0.59 -22.81 23.21
C ILE A 602 1.84 -22.04 23.65
N ASP A 603 2.02 -21.87 24.95
CA ASP A 603 3.09 -21.04 25.54
C ASP A 603 4.51 -21.49 25.13
N VAL A 604 4.72 -22.80 24.92
CA VAL A 604 6.03 -23.34 24.50
C VAL A 604 6.45 -22.90 23.11
N LEU A 605 5.51 -22.60 22.21
CA LEU A 605 5.80 -22.12 20.86
C LEU A 605 6.26 -20.66 20.86
N ALA A 606 5.98 -19.89 21.92
CA ALA A 606 6.54 -18.55 22.13
C ALA A 606 8.00 -18.60 22.61
N CYS A 607 8.53 -19.79 22.90
CA CYS A 607 9.88 -19.99 23.40
C CYS A 607 10.83 -20.46 22.28
N ILE A 608 12.12 -20.09 22.40
CA ILE A 608 13.22 -20.72 21.69
C ILE A 608 13.75 -21.85 22.58
N ASN A 609 13.94 -23.01 21.99
CA ASN A 609 14.66 -24.11 22.61
C ASN A 609 16.17 -23.94 22.36
N ILE A 610 16.95 -23.87 23.44
CA ILE A 610 18.39 -23.70 23.41
C ILE A 610 19.01 -24.98 23.96
N LYS A 611 19.80 -25.67 23.13
CA LYS A 611 20.47 -26.92 23.49
C LYS A 611 21.98 -26.77 23.34
N ALA A 612 22.71 -26.84 24.45
CA ALA A 612 24.17 -26.76 24.48
C ALA A 612 24.77 -28.16 24.51
N GLN A 613 25.48 -28.55 23.45
CA GLN A 613 26.09 -29.88 23.30
C GLN A 613 27.34 -29.84 22.41
N HIS A 614 28.34 -30.66 22.73
CA HIS A 614 29.53 -30.86 21.88
C HIS A 614 30.24 -29.57 21.38
N GLY A 615 30.35 -28.54 22.23
CA GLY A 615 31.00 -27.26 21.85
C GLY A 615 30.17 -26.36 20.92
N SER A 616 28.86 -26.60 20.82
CA SER A 616 27.94 -25.77 20.05
C SER A 616 26.62 -25.55 20.80
N ILE A 617 25.96 -24.42 20.53
CA ILE A 617 24.60 -24.13 20.94
C ILE A 617 23.70 -24.28 19.71
N LYS A 618 22.72 -25.17 19.82
CA LYS A 618 21.64 -25.34 18.84
C LYS A 618 20.41 -24.58 19.32
N LEU A 619 19.96 -23.63 18.51
CA LEU A 619 18.72 -22.90 18.70
C LEU A 619 17.64 -23.51 17.82
N MET A 620 16.45 -23.74 18.38
CA MET A 620 15.29 -24.23 17.65
C MET A 620 14.06 -23.38 17.98
N ALA A 621 13.35 -22.94 16.95
CA ALA A 621 12.09 -22.21 17.04
C ALA A 621 11.06 -22.85 16.09
N THR A 622 9.79 -22.94 16.51
CA THR A 622 8.73 -23.53 15.68
C THR A 622 7.37 -22.92 15.97
N ASP A 623 6.55 -22.80 14.93
CA ASP A 623 5.12 -22.48 15.01
C ASP A 623 4.24 -23.70 14.64
N LEU A 624 4.83 -24.91 14.64
CA LEU A 624 4.31 -26.19 14.14
C LEU A 624 4.28 -26.36 12.61
N ASP A 625 4.27 -25.29 11.82
CA ASP A 625 4.23 -25.35 10.35
C ASP A 625 5.60 -25.08 9.74
N ILE A 626 6.39 -24.23 10.37
CA ILE A 626 7.76 -23.86 10.07
C ILE A 626 8.59 -24.14 11.33
N SER A 627 9.70 -24.82 11.15
CA SER A 627 10.69 -25.07 12.18
C SER A 627 12.05 -24.59 11.68
N MET A 628 12.70 -23.75 12.47
CA MET A 628 14.00 -23.18 12.13
C MET A 628 15.03 -23.55 13.17
N PHE A 629 16.22 -23.87 12.67
CA PHE A 629 17.39 -24.25 13.45
C PHE A 629 18.54 -23.34 13.10
N ALA A 630 19.30 -22.97 14.12
CA ALA A 630 20.58 -22.31 13.96
C ALA A 630 21.59 -23.02 14.86
N SER A 631 22.79 -23.24 14.34
CA SER A 631 23.93 -23.76 15.08
C SER A 631 24.93 -22.63 15.31
N LEU A 632 25.40 -22.47 16.54
CA LEU A 632 26.41 -21.47 16.91
C LEU A 632 27.53 -22.15 17.67
N ALA A 633 28.78 -21.85 17.34
CA ALA A 633 29.93 -22.28 18.13
C ALA A 633 29.91 -21.60 19.51
N ALA A 634 30.13 -22.36 20.58
CA ALA A 634 30.14 -21.84 21.93
C ALA A 634 31.00 -22.69 22.88
N THR A 635 31.60 -22.07 23.88
CA THR A 635 32.32 -22.78 24.95
C THR A 635 31.32 -23.43 25.91
N VAL A 636 31.06 -24.72 25.72
CA VAL A 636 30.10 -25.48 26.55
C VAL A 636 30.83 -26.09 27.75
N LEU A 637 30.56 -25.57 28.94
CA LEU A 637 31.08 -26.14 30.21
C LEU A 637 30.22 -27.32 30.68
N THR A 638 28.90 -27.17 30.61
CA THR A 638 27.91 -28.18 30.99
C THR A 638 26.87 -28.32 29.89
N GLU A 639 26.60 -29.56 29.47
CA GLU A 639 25.55 -29.81 28.49
C GLU A 639 24.17 -29.64 29.13
N GLY A 640 23.23 -29.08 28.37
CA GLY A 640 21.89 -28.79 28.88
C GLY A 640 20.92 -28.29 27.82
N GLU A 641 19.65 -28.27 28.18
CA GLU A 641 18.55 -27.78 27.34
C GLU A 641 17.64 -26.85 28.15
N VAL A 642 17.34 -25.67 27.60
CA VAL A 642 16.47 -24.66 28.23
C VAL A 642 15.52 -24.04 27.20
N LYS A 643 14.32 -23.70 27.64
CA LYS A 643 13.26 -23.11 26.81
C LYS A 643 12.88 -21.75 27.38
N ILE A 644 13.14 -20.70 26.60
CA ILE A 644 12.99 -19.31 27.05
C ILE A 644 12.21 -18.51 26.02
N SER A 645 11.40 -17.55 26.48
CA SER A 645 10.70 -16.59 25.62
C SER A 645 11.61 -16.00 24.54
N ALA A 646 11.24 -16.22 23.27
CA ALA A 646 12.00 -15.80 22.11
C ALA A 646 12.20 -14.28 22.06
N HIS A 647 11.11 -13.55 22.32
CA HIS A 647 11.10 -12.09 22.29
C HIS A 647 11.94 -11.50 23.42
N THR A 648 11.79 -12.04 24.64
CA THR A 648 12.56 -11.56 25.80
C THR A 648 14.05 -11.80 25.60
N LEU A 649 14.42 -12.99 25.13
CA LEU A 649 15.82 -13.30 24.81
C LEU A 649 16.37 -12.38 23.72
N HIS A 650 15.61 -12.19 22.63
CA HIS A 650 16.01 -11.31 21.53
C HIS A 650 16.19 -9.86 22.00
N ASP A 651 15.26 -9.33 22.78
CA ASP A 651 15.32 -7.95 23.30
C ASP A 651 16.48 -7.74 24.27
N ILE A 652 16.84 -8.77 25.06
CA ILE A 652 17.99 -8.71 25.97
C ILE A 652 19.29 -8.76 25.17
N VAL A 653 19.44 -9.75 24.28
CA VAL A 653 20.65 -9.92 23.46
C VAL A 653 20.89 -8.70 22.57
N LYS A 654 19.83 -8.09 22.03
CA LYS A 654 19.91 -6.87 21.23
C LYS A 654 20.41 -5.64 22.02
N LYS A 655 20.23 -5.62 23.34
CA LYS A 655 20.62 -4.50 24.22
C LYS A 655 21.92 -4.76 24.97
N LEU A 656 22.44 -5.98 24.89
CA LEU A 656 23.68 -6.37 25.54
C LEU A 656 24.85 -5.63 24.87
N PRO A 657 25.79 -5.11 25.66
CA PRO A 657 27.04 -4.59 25.11
C PRO A 657 27.71 -5.72 24.38
N ALA A 658 28.03 -5.48 23.13
CA ALA A 658 28.29 -6.58 22.24
C ALA A 658 29.73 -7.10 22.41
N ASP A 659 30.51 -6.52 23.33
CA ASP A 659 31.94 -6.75 23.63
C ASP A 659 32.23 -7.75 24.76
N LEU A 660 31.18 -8.26 25.37
CA LEU A 660 31.25 -9.04 26.60
C LEU A 660 30.66 -10.42 26.35
N ASP A 661 31.38 -11.44 26.82
CA ASP A 661 30.88 -12.81 26.81
C ASP A 661 29.56 -12.89 27.58
N VAL A 662 28.60 -13.58 26.97
CA VAL A 662 27.30 -13.86 27.58
C VAL A 662 27.36 -15.27 28.15
N ASN A 663 27.35 -15.36 29.48
CA ASN A 663 27.34 -16.62 30.19
C ASN A 663 25.91 -17.05 30.45
N PHE A 664 25.64 -18.33 30.19
CA PHE A 664 24.35 -18.97 30.40
C PHE A 664 24.51 -20.03 31.49
N GLU A 665 23.83 -19.86 32.62
CA GLU A 665 23.85 -20.81 33.74
C GLU A 665 22.43 -21.14 34.18
N VAL A 666 22.15 -22.42 34.46
CA VAL A 666 20.85 -22.81 35.00
C VAL A 666 20.98 -22.93 36.52
N ASN A 667 20.16 -22.18 37.25
CA ASN A 667 20.18 -22.21 38.72
C ASN A 667 19.47 -23.47 39.27
N ASN A 668 19.64 -23.74 40.57
CA ASN A 668 19.00 -24.89 41.24
C ASN A 668 17.46 -24.85 41.22
N GLN A 669 16.85 -23.69 40.91
CA GLN A 669 15.41 -23.52 40.74
C GLN A 669 14.95 -23.73 39.29
N GLY A 670 15.85 -24.13 38.40
CA GLY A 670 15.58 -24.41 36.99
C GLY A 670 15.49 -23.18 36.09
N LYS A 671 15.72 -21.95 36.60
CA LYS A 671 15.72 -20.71 35.80
C LYS A 671 17.06 -20.51 35.10
N LEU A 672 17.02 -19.90 33.92
CA LEU A 672 18.24 -19.49 33.23
C LEU A 672 18.71 -18.14 33.80
N LEU A 673 19.93 -18.12 34.31
CA LEU A 673 20.70 -16.93 34.62
C LEU A 673 21.56 -16.58 33.39
N MET A 674 21.37 -15.38 32.84
CA MET A 674 22.25 -14.81 31.83
C MET A 674 23.07 -13.71 32.47
N SER A 675 24.40 -13.81 32.41
CA SER A 675 25.30 -12.79 32.91
C SER A 675 26.19 -12.27 31.79
N CYS A 676 26.32 -10.95 31.70
CA CYS A 676 27.15 -10.26 30.72
C CYS A 676 27.73 -9.01 31.39
N GLY A 677 29.02 -9.05 31.75
CA GLY A 677 29.65 -8.04 32.59
C GLY A 677 28.89 -7.82 33.91
N ASN A 678 28.35 -6.62 34.10
CA ASN A 678 27.58 -6.25 35.30
C ASN A 678 26.06 -6.50 35.15
N ALA A 679 25.60 -6.91 33.98
CA ALA A 679 24.18 -7.16 33.72
C ALA A 679 23.85 -8.63 34.01
N ASN A 680 22.91 -8.85 34.93
CA ASN A 680 22.43 -10.18 35.31
C ASN A 680 20.92 -10.27 35.06
N PHE A 681 20.50 -11.24 34.26
CA PHE A 681 19.10 -11.49 33.94
C PHE A 681 18.72 -12.89 34.44
N SER A 682 17.57 -13.00 35.10
CA SER A 682 16.99 -14.29 35.49
C SER A 682 15.71 -14.52 34.69
N LEU A 683 15.75 -15.51 33.80
CA LEU A 683 14.66 -15.85 32.89
C LEU A 683 13.98 -17.15 33.32
N PRO A 684 12.64 -17.20 33.31
CA PRO A 684 11.92 -18.43 33.59
C PRO A 684 12.16 -19.44 32.47
N ASN A 685 12.56 -20.65 32.84
CA ASN A 685 12.63 -21.80 31.94
C ASN A 685 11.28 -22.51 31.93
N VAL A 686 10.76 -22.82 30.76
CA VAL A 686 9.50 -23.55 30.63
C VAL A 686 9.78 -25.06 30.69
N VAL A 687 9.52 -25.67 31.86
CA VAL A 687 9.87 -27.07 32.15
C VAL A 687 8.79 -28.08 31.68
N SER A 688 7.55 -27.63 31.47
CA SER A 688 6.35 -28.50 31.51
C SER A 688 5.80 -29.02 30.18
N SER A 689 6.44 -28.76 29.03
CA SER A 689 6.00 -29.32 27.74
C SER A 689 7.21 -29.70 26.89
N SER A 690 7.21 -30.92 26.33
CA SER A 690 8.19 -31.30 25.33
C SER A 690 8.10 -30.32 24.16
N PHE A 691 9.24 -29.77 23.74
CA PHE A 691 9.27 -29.01 22.50
C PHE A 691 8.88 -29.97 21.36
N PRO A 692 8.08 -29.56 20.37
CA PRO A 692 7.65 -30.46 19.30
C PRO A 692 8.86 -31.15 18.67
N ALA A 693 8.91 -32.49 18.74
CA ALA A 693 9.99 -33.26 18.15
C ALA A 693 9.89 -33.19 16.63
N LEU A 694 11.03 -33.09 15.96
CA LEU A 694 11.10 -33.23 14.52
C LEU A 694 10.88 -34.69 14.15
N GLU A 695 9.86 -34.98 13.35
CA GLU A 695 9.77 -36.24 12.63
C GLU A 695 10.73 -36.18 11.43
N GLU A 696 11.69 -37.10 11.38
CA GLU A 696 12.52 -37.33 10.20
C GLU A 696 11.63 -37.84 9.05
N ASP A 697 11.55 -37.05 7.98
CA ASP A 697 10.83 -37.43 6.77
C ASP A 697 11.76 -38.08 5.75
N ASN A 698 11.22 -39.02 4.98
CA ASN A 698 11.88 -39.56 3.80
C ASN A 698 11.80 -38.54 2.65
N TYR A 699 12.87 -37.77 2.48
CA TYR A 699 13.01 -36.84 1.37
C TYR A 699 13.27 -37.60 0.06
N LYS A 700 12.44 -37.35 -0.96
CA LYS A 700 12.53 -38.00 -2.28
C LYS A 700 13.48 -37.27 -3.23
N HIS A 701 13.55 -35.94 -3.13
CA HIS A 701 14.42 -35.11 -3.95
C HIS A 701 15.40 -34.33 -3.07
N ASP A 702 16.64 -34.24 -3.52
CA ASP A 702 17.74 -33.54 -2.84
C ASP A 702 18.60 -32.86 -3.91
N PHE A 703 18.54 -31.52 -3.96
CA PHE A 703 19.23 -30.74 -4.98
C PHE A 703 19.75 -29.43 -4.42
N ILE A 704 20.71 -28.83 -5.13
CA ILE A 704 21.34 -27.56 -4.74
C ILE A 704 20.85 -26.47 -5.69
N LEU A 705 20.50 -25.32 -5.14
CA LEU A 705 20.21 -24.10 -5.88
C LEU A 705 21.21 -23.01 -5.49
N LEU A 706 21.56 -22.17 -6.46
CA LEU A 706 22.26 -20.93 -6.19
C LEU A 706 21.34 -19.98 -5.43
N ASN A 707 21.89 -19.28 -4.45
CA ASN A 707 21.14 -18.32 -3.67
C ASN A 707 20.50 -17.22 -4.54
N THR A 708 21.26 -16.70 -5.51
CA THR A 708 20.77 -15.71 -6.48
C THR A 708 19.54 -16.20 -7.23
N ASP A 709 19.54 -17.46 -7.66
CA ASP A 709 18.44 -18.04 -8.43
C ASP A 709 17.21 -18.25 -7.55
N LEU A 710 17.38 -18.73 -6.33
CA LEU A 710 16.25 -18.92 -5.41
C LEU A 710 15.64 -17.58 -4.97
N ILE A 711 16.47 -16.57 -4.67
CA ILE A 711 15.99 -15.21 -4.38
C ILE A 711 15.19 -14.67 -5.57
N ASP A 712 15.70 -14.81 -6.80
CA ASP A 712 15.02 -14.32 -8.00
C ASP A 712 13.68 -15.05 -8.22
N LEU A 713 13.67 -16.38 -8.10
CA LEU A 713 12.46 -17.22 -8.20
C LEU A 713 11.37 -16.78 -7.21
N LEU A 714 11.74 -16.54 -5.94
CA LEU A 714 10.80 -16.21 -4.88
C LEU A 714 10.36 -14.75 -4.94
N THR A 715 11.27 -13.82 -5.20
CA THR A 715 10.95 -12.38 -5.24
C THR A 715 10.04 -12.01 -6.42
N LYS A 716 10.26 -12.63 -7.59
CA LYS A 716 9.43 -12.42 -8.78
C LYS A 716 8.05 -13.10 -8.70
N THR A 717 7.81 -14.00 -7.75
CA THR A 717 6.51 -14.71 -7.64
C THR A 717 5.73 -14.38 -6.36
N LYS A 718 6.38 -14.03 -5.24
CA LYS A 718 5.72 -13.84 -3.93
C LYS A 718 4.57 -12.84 -3.92
N PHE A 719 4.60 -11.81 -4.76
CA PHE A 719 3.57 -10.75 -4.77
C PHE A 719 2.23 -11.22 -5.35
N ALA A 720 2.26 -12.26 -6.20
CA ALA A 720 1.08 -12.82 -6.84
C ALA A 720 0.38 -13.90 -6.00
N VAL A 721 0.87 -14.19 -4.79
CA VAL A 721 0.26 -15.16 -3.87
C VAL A 721 -1.01 -14.59 -3.28
N SER A 722 -2.06 -15.41 -3.18
CA SER A 722 -3.34 -15.03 -2.55
C SER A 722 -3.15 -14.66 -1.08
N LEU A 723 -3.90 -13.65 -0.63
CA LEU A 723 -4.05 -13.30 0.78
C LEU A 723 -5.34 -13.86 1.39
N ASP A 724 -6.21 -14.47 0.57
CA ASP A 724 -7.51 -15.00 0.99
C ASP A 724 -7.36 -16.39 1.61
N ASP A 725 -7.73 -16.56 2.87
CA ASP A 725 -7.71 -17.87 3.54
C ASP A 725 -8.74 -18.89 3.01
N THR A 726 -9.68 -18.46 2.17
CA THR A 726 -10.70 -19.35 1.58
C THR A 726 -10.16 -20.29 0.52
N ARG A 727 -9.13 -19.85 -0.23
CA ARG A 727 -8.50 -20.60 -1.31
C ARG A 727 -7.09 -21.00 -0.89
N TYR A 728 -7.03 -21.93 0.05
CA TYR A 728 -5.79 -22.31 0.72
C TYR A 728 -4.70 -22.80 -0.25
N ASN A 729 -5.06 -23.48 -1.35
CA ASN A 729 -4.13 -23.90 -2.41
C ASN A 729 -3.48 -22.74 -3.19
N LEU A 730 -3.97 -21.50 -3.05
CA LEU A 730 -3.39 -20.29 -3.64
C LEU A 730 -2.58 -19.46 -2.64
N ASN A 731 -2.53 -19.85 -1.36
CA ASN A 731 -1.81 -19.13 -0.29
C ASN A 731 -0.32 -19.49 -0.21
N GLY A 732 0.24 -19.95 -1.33
CA GLY A 732 1.62 -20.33 -1.46
C GLY A 732 2.13 -20.20 -2.89
N ILE A 733 3.40 -20.52 -3.07
CA ILE A 733 4.09 -20.54 -4.35
C ILE A 733 4.18 -21.99 -4.80
N TYR A 734 3.67 -22.28 -5.99
CA TYR A 734 3.75 -23.59 -6.60
C TYR A 734 5.13 -23.79 -7.24
N LEU A 735 5.95 -24.65 -6.62
CA LEU A 735 7.25 -25.07 -7.12
C LEU A 735 7.08 -26.44 -7.79
N HIS A 736 7.32 -26.49 -9.09
CA HIS A 736 7.23 -27.73 -9.85
C HIS A 736 8.32 -27.81 -10.92
N THR A 737 8.57 -29.00 -11.44
CA THR A 737 9.63 -29.23 -12.44
C THR A 737 9.12 -30.11 -13.56
N ASP A 738 9.44 -29.71 -14.79
CA ASP A 738 9.24 -30.50 -16.00
C ASP A 738 10.60 -31.19 -16.37
N GLU A 739 10.76 -31.69 -17.60
CA GLU A 739 12.01 -32.33 -18.04
C GLU A 739 13.23 -31.39 -18.02
N GLN A 740 13.03 -30.10 -18.34
CA GLN A 740 14.13 -29.16 -18.58
C GLN A 740 14.22 -27.99 -17.59
N PHE A 741 13.10 -27.64 -16.94
CA PHE A 741 13.00 -26.42 -16.15
C PHE A 741 12.40 -26.68 -14.77
N LEU A 742 12.81 -25.83 -13.83
CA LEU A 742 12.18 -25.61 -12.54
C LEU A 742 11.31 -24.37 -12.64
N TYR A 743 10.05 -24.49 -12.27
CA TYR A 743 9.06 -23.42 -12.34
C TYR A 743 8.62 -23.00 -10.95
N CYS A 744 8.53 -21.68 -10.74
CA CYS A 744 7.78 -21.10 -9.64
C CYS A 744 6.58 -20.36 -10.19
N VAL A 745 5.38 -20.69 -9.67
CA VAL A 745 4.12 -20.08 -10.09
C VAL A 745 3.35 -19.61 -8.87
N ALA A 746 2.80 -18.40 -8.93
CA ALA A 746 1.92 -17.86 -7.90
C ALA A 746 0.75 -17.14 -8.56
N THR A 747 -0.45 -17.28 -7.98
CA THR A 747 -1.65 -16.58 -8.45
C THR A 747 -2.63 -16.35 -7.30
N ASP A 748 -3.34 -15.22 -7.36
CA ASP A 748 -4.46 -14.86 -6.49
C ASP A 748 -5.83 -15.01 -7.19
N GLY A 749 -5.82 -15.48 -8.44
CA GLY A 749 -6.97 -15.59 -9.33
C GLY A 749 -7.26 -14.32 -10.15
N HIS A 750 -6.62 -13.19 -9.85
CA HIS A 750 -6.72 -11.94 -10.62
C HIS A 750 -5.44 -11.63 -11.40
N ARG A 751 -4.31 -12.16 -10.93
CA ARG A 751 -3.01 -12.07 -11.58
C ARG A 751 -2.23 -13.34 -11.33
N LEU A 752 -1.24 -13.58 -12.18
CA LEU A 752 -0.36 -14.73 -12.11
C LEU A 752 1.06 -14.29 -12.43
N SER A 753 2.01 -14.82 -11.68
CA SER A 753 3.44 -14.73 -11.97
C SER A 753 3.99 -16.13 -12.17
N CYS A 754 4.72 -16.33 -13.26
CA CYS A 754 5.38 -17.57 -13.62
C CYS A 754 6.82 -17.27 -14.01
N ILE A 755 7.76 -17.94 -13.36
CA ILE A 755 9.18 -17.86 -13.70
C ILE A 755 9.73 -19.27 -13.88
N LYS A 756 10.65 -19.42 -14.84
CA LYS A 756 11.36 -20.68 -15.07
C LYS A 756 12.88 -20.51 -14.94
N ARG A 757 13.55 -21.50 -14.36
CA ARG A 757 15.01 -21.61 -14.30
C ARG A 757 15.43 -23.00 -14.80
N PRO A 758 16.65 -23.16 -15.33
CA PRO A 758 17.15 -24.48 -15.72
C PRO A 758 17.05 -25.46 -14.55
N LYS A 759 16.62 -26.69 -14.83
CA LYS A 759 16.49 -27.72 -13.81
C LYS A 759 17.87 -28.07 -13.21
N PRO A 760 18.05 -28.05 -11.87
CA PRO A 760 19.29 -28.49 -11.26
C PRO A 760 19.46 -30.01 -11.41
N GLY A 761 20.71 -30.46 -11.60
CA GLY A 761 21.02 -31.82 -12.09
C GLY A 761 20.61 -32.99 -11.20
N ASN A 762 20.34 -32.79 -9.91
CA ASN A 762 20.03 -33.87 -8.96
C ASN A 762 18.52 -34.13 -8.77
N ILE A 763 17.66 -33.54 -9.59
CA ILE A 763 16.22 -33.79 -9.52
C ILE A 763 15.84 -35.00 -10.40
N ASN A 764 15.63 -36.16 -9.76
CA ASN A 764 15.12 -37.36 -10.41
C ASN A 764 13.58 -37.31 -10.51
N GLY A 765 13.04 -36.99 -11.70
CA GLY A 765 11.59 -37.00 -11.97
C GLY A 765 10.91 -35.63 -11.95
N GLU A 766 9.58 -35.64 -12.06
CA GLU A 766 8.71 -34.47 -11.91
C GLU A 766 8.14 -34.44 -10.49
N PHE A 767 8.01 -33.25 -9.93
CA PHE A 767 7.30 -33.01 -8.67
C PHE A 767 6.56 -31.68 -8.77
N GLY A 768 5.52 -31.52 -7.95
CA GLY A 768 4.82 -30.25 -7.79
C GLY A 768 4.38 -30.09 -6.36
N VAL A 769 4.87 -29.05 -5.69
CA VAL A 769 4.57 -28.74 -4.30
C VAL A 769 4.18 -27.28 -4.14
N ILE A 770 3.39 -26.98 -3.12
CA ILE A 770 2.98 -25.60 -2.81
C ILE A 770 3.66 -25.18 -1.51
N ILE A 771 4.58 -24.21 -1.62
CA ILE A 771 5.33 -23.66 -0.49
C ILE A 771 4.50 -22.52 0.13
N PRO A 772 4.13 -22.58 1.42
CA PRO A 772 3.35 -21.52 2.05
C PRO A 772 4.02 -20.15 1.97
N ARG A 773 3.23 -19.07 1.85
CA ARG A 773 3.73 -17.69 1.82
C ARG A 773 4.63 -17.36 3.02
N LYS A 774 4.25 -17.81 4.22
CA LYS A 774 5.00 -17.56 5.46
C LYS A 774 6.42 -18.15 5.37
N THR A 775 6.53 -19.38 4.86
CA THR A 775 7.80 -20.07 4.61
C THR A 775 8.70 -19.28 3.69
N VAL A 776 8.14 -18.75 2.60
CA VAL A 776 8.89 -17.93 1.63
C VAL A 776 9.42 -16.65 2.29
N MET A 777 8.60 -15.98 3.12
CA MET A 777 9.00 -14.77 3.83
C MET A 777 10.11 -15.02 4.85
N GLU A 778 10.05 -16.11 5.61
CA GLU A 778 11.10 -16.46 6.56
C GLU A 778 12.38 -16.92 5.86
N LEU A 779 12.25 -17.70 4.79
CA LEU A 779 13.39 -18.12 3.98
C LEU A 779 14.18 -16.92 3.46
N LEU A 780 13.51 -15.94 2.82
CA LEU A 780 14.13 -14.72 2.29
C LEU A 780 14.90 -13.91 3.34
N LYS A 781 14.63 -14.03 4.64
CA LYS A 781 15.37 -13.33 5.70
C LYS A 781 16.71 -13.99 6.04
N ILE A 782 16.87 -15.27 5.71
CA ILE A 782 18.04 -16.12 6.02
C ILE A 782 18.96 -16.23 4.80
N LEU A 783 18.40 -16.06 3.60
CA LEU A 783 19.14 -16.21 2.36
C LEU A 783 20.32 -15.22 2.19
N ASP A 784 20.36 -14.09 2.91
CA ASP A 784 21.44 -13.10 2.77
C ASP A 784 22.86 -13.63 3.10
N ASP A 785 22.96 -14.74 3.87
CA ASP A 785 24.21 -15.19 4.48
C ASP A 785 24.86 -16.43 3.79
N CYS A 786 24.35 -16.92 2.65
CA CYS A 786 24.87 -18.13 1.98
C CYS A 786 24.99 -17.99 0.45
N ASN A 787 25.91 -18.71 -0.19
CA ASN A 787 26.02 -18.77 -1.66
C ASN A 787 25.19 -19.90 -2.29
N GLU A 788 25.14 -21.06 -1.65
CA GLU A 788 24.44 -22.25 -2.12
C GLU A 788 23.43 -22.73 -1.07
N ILE A 789 22.31 -23.25 -1.54
CA ILE A 789 21.20 -23.70 -0.69
C ILE A 789 20.86 -25.13 -1.08
N ASN A 790 20.96 -26.03 -0.11
CA ASN A 790 20.51 -27.40 -0.28
C ASN A 790 19.02 -27.50 0.02
N VAL A 791 18.25 -28.01 -0.94
CA VAL A 791 16.80 -28.17 -0.88
C VAL A 791 16.46 -29.65 -0.89
N LYS A 792 15.80 -30.10 0.18
CA LYS A 792 15.25 -31.45 0.29
C LYS A 792 13.74 -31.41 0.33
N LEU A 793 13.10 -32.29 -0.45
CA LEU A 793 11.66 -32.27 -0.65
C LEU A 793 11.06 -33.66 -0.41
N SER A 794 10.01 -33.69 0.41
CA SER A 794 9.11 -34.83 0.60
C SER A 794 7.70 -34.46 0.11
N ASP A 795 6.75 -35.40 0.20
CA ASP A 795 5.36 -35.13 -0.20
C ASP A 795 4.67 -34.10 0.73
N ARG A 796 5.18 -33.93 1.96
CA ARG A 796 4.53 -33.11 3.00
C ARG A 796 5.40 -32.00 3.56
N LYS A 797 6.72 -32.08 3.40
CA LYS A 797 7.66 -31.11 3.96
C LYS A 797 8.73 -30.72 2.93
N ILE A 798 9.23 -29.51 3.08
CA ILE A 798 10.40 -28.99 2.39
C ILE A 798 11.42 -28.53 3.41
N LYS A 799 12.69 -28.82 3.16
CA LYS A 799 13.82 -28.45 4.01
C LYS A 799 14.83 -27.65 3.19
N PHE A 800 15.15 -26.46 3.66
CA PHE A 800 16.20 -25.59 3.15
C PHE A 800 17.36 -25.59 4.13
N THR A 801 18.58 -25.83 3.62
CA THR A 801 19.81 -25.76 4.41
C THR A 801 20.72 -24.71 3.80
N CYS A 802 21.09 -23.71 4.60
CA CYS A 802 21.85 -22.52 4.22
C CYS A 802 22.91 -22.29 5.30
N GLY A 803 24.15 -22.75 5.08
CA GLY A 803 25.22 -22.68 6.08
C GLY A 803 24.80 -23.33 7.41
N GLU A 804 24.84 -22.55 8.49
CA GLU A 804 24.46 -22.96 9.84
C GLU A 804 22.94 -22.96 10.11
N TYR A 805 22.14 -22.51 9.14
CA TYR A 805 20.69 -22.42 9.24
C TYR A 805 19.99 -23.58 8.52
N ILE A 806 18.99 -24.14 9.20
CA ILE A 806 18.09 -25.13 8.62
C ILE A 806 16.66 -24.62 8.81
N LEU A 807 15.90 -24.52 7.72
CA LEU A 807 14.48 -24.19 7.74
C LEU A 807 13.69 -25.37 7.18
N ILE A 808 12.79 -25.92 7.99
CA ILE A 808 11.88 -27.01 7.61
C ILE A 808 10.46 -26.44 7.62
N SER A 809 9.68 -26.71 6.59
CA SER A 809 8.30 -26.25 6.51
C SER A 809 7.37 -27.32 5.95
N LYS A 810 6.15 -27.36 6.47
CA LYS A 810 5.05 -28.12 5.87
C LYS A 810 4.64 -27.51 4.54
N LEU A 811 4.28 -28.37 3.61
CA LEU A 811 3.72 -28.00 2.32
C LEU A 811 2.20 -27.86 2.44
N ILE A 812 1.62 -27.01 1.60
CA ILE A 812 0.16 -26.88 1.50
C ILE A 812 -0.38 -28.13 0.80
N ASP A 813 -1.30 -28.83 1.48
CA ASP A 813 -2.02 -29.96 0.90
C ASP A 813 -3.13 -29.45 -0.03
N GLY A 814 -3.06 -29.84 -1.30
CA GLY A 814 -3.99 -29.38 -2.32
C GLY A 814 -3.39 -29.39 -3.72
N THR A 815 -4.27 -29.48 -4.73
CA THR A 815 -3.86 -29.38 -6.12
C THR A 815 -3.82 -27.91 -6.55
N PHE A 816 -2.67 -27.49 -7.10
CA PHE A 816 -2.57 -26.17 -7.70
C PHE A 816 -3.37 -26.14 -9.02
N PRO A 817 -4.16 -25.08 -9.29
CA PRO A 817 -4.94 -25.01 -10.53
C PRO A 817 -4.05 -25.11 -11.78
N ASN A 818 -4.60 -25.64 -12.87
CA ASN A 818 -3.88 -25.70 -14.14
C ASN A 818 -3.70 -24.29 -14.72
N TYR A 819 -2.59 -23.68 -14.36
CA TYR A 819 -2.26 -22.30 -14.71
C TYR A 819 -1.93 -22.12 -16.20
N LYS A 820 -1.46 -23.18 -16.88
CA LYS A 820 -1.14 -23.16 -18.32
C LYS A 820 -2.40 -22.83 -19.15
N ALA A 821 -3.60 -23.17 -18.67
CA ALA A 821 -4.87 -22.85 -19.33
C ALA A 821 -5.29 -21.37 -19.20
N VAL A 822 -4.72 -20.63 -18.24
CA VAL A 822 -5.04 -19.21 -18.02
C VAL A 822 -4.18 -18.30 -18.90
N ILE A 823 -3.05 -18.80 -19.39
CA ILE A 823 -2.14 -18.06 -20.28
C ILE A 823 -2.74 -18.07 -21.70
N PRO A 824 -3.10 -16.91 -22.27
CA PRO A 824 -3.64 -16.83 -23.63
C PRO A 824 -2.67 -17.38 -24.69
N ALA A 825 -3.20 -18.13 -25.67
CA ALA A 825 -2.40 -18.74 -26.73
C ALA A 825 -2.07 -17.78 -27.90
N SER A 826 -2.89 -16.75 -28.11
CA SER A 826 -2.71 -15.78 -29.20
C SER A 826 -3.00 -14.37 -28.71
N GLN A 827 -2.07 -13.46 -28.98
CA GLN A 827 -2.21 -12.03 -28.74
C GLN A 827 -1.75 -11.32 -30.00
N ASP A 828 -2.61 -10.47 -30.53
CA ASP A 828 -2.44 -9.79 -31.81
C ASP A 828 -1.93 -8.36 -31.64
N LYS A 829 -1.85 -7.88 -30.39
CA LYS A 829 -1.42 -6.53 -30.06
C LYS A 829 -0.24 -6.53 -29.10
N HIS A 830 0.80 -5.76 -29.41
CA HIS A 830 2.03 -5.62 -28.63
C HIS A 830 2.37 -4.15 -28.40
N MET A 831 2.44 -3.77 -27.12
CA MET A 831 2.92 -2.46 -26.68
C MET A 831 4.25 -2.65 -25.93
N ILE A 832 5.27 -1.88 -26.30
CA ILE A 832 6.55 -1.84 -25.58
C ILE A 832 6.73 -0.47 -24.93
N ILE A 833 7.09 -0.47 -23.65
CA ILE A 833 7.32 0.74 -22.86
C ILE A 833 8.38 0.48 -21.78
N GLU A 834 9.06 1.54 -21.34
CA GLU A 834 9.97 1.49 -20.21
C GLU A 834 9.19 1.32 -18.89
N SER A 835 9.52 0.26 -18.13
CA SER A 835 8.81 -0.15 -16.91
C SER A 835 8.74 0.99 -15.90
N LYS A 836 9.85 1.70 -15.67
CA LYS A 836 9.91 2.82 -14.72
C LYS A 836 9.00 3.99 -15.14
N LYS A 837 9.05 4.39 -16.42
CA LYS A 837 8.19 5.46 -16.93
C LYS A 837 6.71 5.11 -16.78
N LEU A 838 6.32 3.88 -17.14
CA LEU A 838 4.94 3.44 -16.98
C LEU A 838 4.53 3.39 -15.50
N SER A 839 5.40 2.87 -14.63
CA SER A 839 5.15 2.81 -13.18
C SER A 839 4.92 4.20 -12.59
N ASP A 840 5.75 5.19 -12.95
CA ASP A 840 5.63 6.56 -12.44
C ASP A 840 4.31 7.23 -12.89
N VAL A 841 3.87 6.98 -14.12
CA VAL A 841 2.58 7.49 -14.63
C VAL A 841 1.41 6.80 -13.94
N ILE A 842 1.45 5.46 -13.81
CA ILE A 842 0.42 4.69 -13.10
C ILE A 842 0.31 5.18 -11.66
N ASP A 843 1.42 5.39 -10.96
CA ASP A 843 1.43 5.84 -9.56
C ASP A 843 0.75 7.21 -9.42
N ARG A 844 1.13 8.20 -10.26
CA ARG A 844 0.50 9.54 -10.28
C ARG A 844 -1.00 9.49 -10.58
N VAL A 845 -1.38 8.78 -11.63
CA VAL A 845 -2.80 8.65 -12.03
C VAL A 845 -3.59 7.87 -10.98
N SER A 846 -2.96 6.96 -10.25
CA SER A 846 -3.62 6.17 -9.20
C SER A 846 -3.96 6.97 -7.93
N VAL A 847 -3.35 8.14 -7.69
CA VAL A 847 -3.59 8.98 -6.50
C VAL A 847 -5.07 9.39 -6.38
N VAL A 848 -5.72 9.59 -7.53
CA VAL A 848 -7.12 10.02 -7.59
C VAL A 848 -8.10 8.85 -7.42
N VAL A 849 -7.61 7.61 -7.52
CA VAL A 849 -8.46 6.43 -7.46
C VAL A 849 -8.89 6.14 -6.02
N SER A 850 -10.18 5.82 -5.83
CA SER A 850 -10.69 5.42 -4.51
C SER A 850 -10.03 4.13 -4.01
N ASP A 851 -9.80 4.01 -2.70
CA ASP A 851 -9.13 2.84 -2.11
C ASP A 851 -9.86 1.51 -2.33
N LYS A 852 -11.17 1.54 -2.64
CA LYS A 852 -11.98 0.34 -2.85
C LYS A 852 -11.79 -0.30 -4.22
N VAL A 853 -11.62 0.50 -5.27
CA VAL A 853 -11.53 0.03 -6.65
C VAL A 853 -10.39 0.75 -7.32
N LYS A 854 -9.21 0.12 -7.34
CA LYS A 854 -7.97 0.68 -7.88
C LYS A 854 -7.92 0.63 -9.41
N SER A 855 -9.01 0.95 -10.09
CA SER A 855 -9.12 0.83 -11.56
C SER A 855 -8.48 2.01 -12.28
N ILE A 856 -7.66 1.72 -13.29
CA ILE A 856 -7.13 2.67 -14.26
C ILE A 856 -7.50 2.19 -15.65
N LYS A 857 -8.01 3.10 -16.48
CA LYS A 857 -8.34 2.86 -17.88
C LYS A 857 -7.13 3.20 -18.75
N PHE A 858 -6.68 2.24 -19.55
CA PHE A 858 -5.67 2.37 -20.58
C PHE A 858 -6.38 2.60 -21.90
N SER A 859 -6.08 3.70 -22.58
CA SER A 859 -6.55 3.98 -23.93
C SER A 859 -5.33 4.04 -24.85
N LEU A 860 -5.08 2.96 -25.59
CA LEU A 860 -3.97 2.88 -26.54
C LEU A 860 -4.43 3.39 -27.91
N GLN A 861 -3.61 4.27 -28.48
CA GLN A 861 -3.67 4.77 -29.86
C GLN A 861 -2.27 4.66 -30.47
N GLU A 862 -2.16 4.91 -31.77
CA GLU A 862 -0.87 4.86 -32.47
C GLU A 862 0.17 5.74 -31.75
N LYS A 863 1.23 5.10 -31.24
CA LYS A 863 2.33 5.69 -30.45
C LYS A 863 1.97 6.39 -29.13
N LEU A 864 0.71 6.34 -28.70
CA LEU A 864 0.23 7.08 -27.54
C LEU A 864 -0.61 6.21 -26.61
N LEU A 865 -0.23 6.19 -25.34
CA LEU A 865 -1.02 5.59 -24.27
C LEU A 865 -1.57 6.70 -23.38
N THR A 866 -2.89 6.79 -23.27
CA THR A 866 -3.56 7.69 -22.32
C THR A 866 -4.10 6.88 -21.16
N LEU A 867 -3.65 7.20 -19.95
CA LEU A 867 -4.14 6.66 -18.69
C LEU A 867 -5.18 7.59 -18.10
N HIS A 868 -6.32 7.03 -17.71
CA HIS A 868 -7.41 7.77 -17.08
C HIS A 868 -7.86 7.07 -15.80
N SER A 869 -8.07 7.85 -14.75
CA SER A 869 -8.69 7.41 -13.51
C SER A 869 -9.72 8.42 -13.04
N ASN A 870 -10.75 7.92 -12.35
CA ASN A 870 -11.79 8.74 -11.76
C ASN A 870 -12.09 8.28 -10.32
N SER A 871 -12.61 9.22 -9.53
CA SER A 871 -13.04 9.01 -8.15
C SER A 871 -14.54 9.26 -8.01
N GLN A 872 -15.15 8.70 -6.97
CA GLN A 872 -16.56 8.95 -6.65
C GLN A 872 -16.81 10.40 -6.18
N GLU A 873 -15.75 11.13 -5.82
CA GLU A 873 -15.77 12.53 -5.38
C GLU A 873 -15.56 13.51 -6.54
N CYS A 874 -15.79 13.07 -7.79
CA CYS A 874 -15.61 13.86 -9.02
C CYS A 874 -14.18 14.38 -9.22
N SER A 875 -13.18 13.67 -8.69
CA SER A 875 -11.77 13.94 -9.02
C SER A 875 -11.37 13.04 -10.19
N ASP A 876 -10.76 13.62 -11.21
CA ASP A 876 -10.27 12.91 -12.39
C ASP A 876 -8.76 13.15 -12.54
N ALA A 877 -8.02 12.12 -12.94
CA ALA A 877 -6.64 12.26 -13.41
C ALA A 877 -6.50 11.65 -14.79
N THR A 878 -5.76 12.33 -15.65
CA THR A 878 -5.46 11.86 -17.00
C THR A 878 -4.03 12.25 -17.35
N GLU A 879 -3.26 11.28 -17.81
CA GLU A 879 -1.88 11.50 -18.24
C GLU A 879 -1.61 10.66 -19.48
N SER A 880 -0.88 11.23 -20.45
CA SER A 880 -0.53 10.55 -21.69
C SER A 880 0.97 10.35 -21.80
N ILE A 881 1.38 9.20 -22.31
CA ILE A 881 2.78 8.80 -22.47
C ILE A 881 3.00 8.21 -23.86
N GLU A 882 4.16 8.50 -24.44
CA GLU A 882 4.58 7.89 -25.70
C GLU A 882 4.96 6.42 -25.51
N VAL A 883 4.46 5.55 -26.38
CA VAL A 883 4.67 4.10 -26.35
C VAL A 883 5.02 3.59 -27.74
N ASP A 884 5.74 2.47 -27.83
CA ASP A 884 5.90 1.77 -29.10
C ASP A 884 4.68 0.86 -29.31
N TYR A 885 3.73 1.37 -30.11
CA TYR A 885 2.46 0.71 -30.43
C TYR A 885 1.96 1.16 -31.81
N ASN A 886 1.80 0.23 -32.75
CA ASN A 886 1.44 0.53 -34.14
C ASN A 886 0.17 -0.24 -34.60
N GLU A 887 -0.65 -0.71 -33.66
CA GLU A 887 -1.82 -1.54 -33.97
C GLU A 887 -3.14 -0.79 -33.70
N ALA A 888 -4.27 -1.48 -33.85
CA ALA A 888 -5.60 -0.87 -33.70
C ALA A 888 -5.84 -0.29 -32.29
N SER A 889 -6.52 0.85 -32.19
CA SER A 889 -6.81 1.46 -30.89
C SER A 889 -7.62 0.53 -29.98
N ILE A 890 -7.25 0.45 -28.70
CA ILE A 890 -7.90 -0.42 -27.73
C ILE A 890 -8.02 0.27 -26.37
N GLU A 891 -9.14 0.03 -25.69
CA GLU A 891 -9.37 0.48 -24.32
C GLU A 891 -9.46 -0.72 -23.38
N ILE A 892 -8.71 -0.69 -22.28
CA ILE A 892 -8.63 -1.79 -21.30
C ILE A 892 -8.54 -1.22 -19.89
N GLY A 893 -9.27 -1.79 -18.94
CA GLY A 893 -9.15 -1.44 -17.53
C GLY A 893 -8.21 -2.37 -16.80
N PHE A 894 -7.39 -1.85 -15.91
CA PHE A 894 -6.55 -2.65 -15.03
C PHE A 894 -6.65 -2.17 -13.59
N ASN A 895 -6.34 -3.09 -12.67
CA ASN A 895 -6.06 -2.70 -11.30
C ASN A 895 -4.63 -2.13 -11.24
N SER A 896 -4.49 -0.87 -10.85
CA SER A 896 -3.21 -0.15 -10.79
C SER A 896 -2.19 -0.87 -9.91
N ARG A 897 -2.62 -1.41 -8.77
CA ARG A 897 -1.74 -2.13 -7.84
C ARG A 897 -1.19 -3.40 -8.47
N TYR A 898 -1.98 -4.11 -9.28
CA TYR A 898 -1.52 -5.32 -9.94
C TYR A 898 -0.44 -5.02 -10.97
N LEU A 899 -0.61 -3.94 -11.73
CA LEU A 899 0.40 -3.48 -12.68
C LEU A 899 1.67 -3.00 -11.95
N LEU A 900 1.55 -2.18 -10.90
CA LEU A 900 2.70 -1.70 -10.14
C LEU A 900 3.52 -2.85 -9.53
N ASP A 901 2.87 -3.87 -8.98
CA ASP A 901 3.57 -5.04 -8.43
C ASP A 901 4.35 -5.79 -9.52
N VAL A 902 3.78 -5.96 -10.73
CA VAL A 902 4.48 -6.59 -11.88
C VAL A 902 5.63 -5.72 -12.36
N LEU A 903 5.40 -4.41 -12.56
CA LEU A 903 6.42 -3.47 -13.04
C LEU A 903 7.59 -3.33 -12.06
N SER A 904 7.35 -3.47 -10.75
CA SER A 904 8.42 -3.47 -9.74
C SER A 904 9.45 -4.59 -9.91
N CYS A 905 9.08 -5.68 -10.60
CA CYS A 905 9.96 -6.81 -10.87
C CYS A 905 10.73 -6.67 -12.19
N ILE A 906 10.27 -5.80 -13.11
CA ILE A 906 10.86 -5.58 -14.44
C ILE A 906 11.74 -4.33 -14.40
N LYS A 907 13.03 -4.48 -14.68
CA LYS A 907 14.01 -3.38 -14.51
C LYS A 907 14.00 -2.38 -15.67
N ASN A 908 13.88 -2.87 -16.90
CA ASN A 908 14.08 -2.09 -18.11
C ASN A 908 12.78 -1.95 -18.91
N LYS A 909 12.66 -2.62 -20.06
CA LYS A 909 11.48 -2.54 -20.93
C LYS A 909 10.53 -3.70 -20.65
N CYS A 910 9.26 -3.36 -20.54
CA CYS A 910 8.20 -4.35 -20.44
C CYS A 910 7.42 -4.39 -21.76
N LYS A 911 7.11 -5.62 -22.19
CA LYS A 911 6.25 -5.87 -23.33
C LYS A 911 4.88 -6.31 -22.83
N PHE A 912 3.87 -5.53 -23.17
CA PHE A 912 2.46 -5.85 -22.97
C PHE A 912 1.96 -6.51 -24.23
N SER A 913 1.49 -7.74 -24.10
CA SER A 913 0.83 -8.46 -25.17
C SER A 913 -0.66 -8.55 -24.82
N LEU A 914 -1.49 -8.05 -25.73
CA LEU A 914 -2.90 -7.70 -25.57
C LEU A 914 -3.72 -8.40 -26.66
N ALA A 915 -5.01 -8.63 -26.39
CA ALA A 915 -5.96 -9.18 -27.37
C ALA A 915 -7.20 -8.28 -27.49
N ASP A 916 -8.07 -8.31 -26.48
CA ASP A 916 -9.25 -7.46 -26.36
C ASP A 916 -9.39 -6.88 -24.94
N GLY A 917 -10.39 -6.02 -24.70
CA GLY A 917 -10.60 -5.36 -23.40
C GLY A 917 -11.04 -6.29 -22.26
N ASN A 918 -11.32 -7.58 -22.53
CA ASN A 918 -11.79 -8.54 -21.53
C ASN A 918 -10.85 -9.74 -21.33
N SER A 919 -9.89 -9.94 -22.22
CA SER A 919 -8.94 -11.05 -22.21
C SER A 919 -7.73 -10.74 -21.34
N ALA A 920 -7.14 -11.80 -20.76
CA ALA A 920 -5.96 -11.67 -19.93
C ALA A 920 -4.80 -11.02 -20.72
N THR A 921 -4.11 -10.10 -20.05
CA THR A 921 -2.93 -9.41 -20.60
C THR A 921 -1.67 -10.11 -20.14
N ILE A 922 -0.75 -10.38 -21.07
CA ILE A 922 0.56 -10.96 -20.75
C ILE A 922 1.56 -9.83 -20.69
N ILE A 923 2.36 -9.79 -19.63
CA ILE A 923 3.46 -8.84 -19.46
C ILE A 923 4.75 -9.65 -19.34
N THR A 924 5.71 -9.37 -20.21
CA THR A 924 7.04 -10.01 -20.20
C THR A 924 8.13 -8.96 -20.05
N ASP A 925 9.24 -9.37 -19.45
CA ASP A 925 10.49 -8.61 -19.48
C ASP A 925 11.18 -8.85 -20.84
N GLU A 926 11.55 -7.78 -21.55
CA GLU A 926 12.28 -7.91 -22.82
C GLU A 926 13.69 -8.49 -22.59
N ASP A 927 14.29 -8.25 -21.43
CA ASP A 927 15.63 -8.75 -21.12
C ASP A 927 15.61 -10.18 -20.55
N ASP A 928 14.50 -10.58 -19.93
CA ASP A 928 14.35 -11.87 -19.26
C ASP A 928 13.11 -12.65 -19.74
N SER A 929 13.29 -13.40 -20.85
CA SER A 929 12.27 -14.30 -21.42
C SER A 929 11.86 -15.46 -20.51
N SER A 930 12.50 -15.62 -19.35
CA SER A 930 12.15 -16.68 -18.40
C SER A 930 10.96 -16.31 -17.49
N VAL A 931 10.55 -15.05 -17.51
CA VAL A 931 9.50 -14.53 -16.64
C VAL A 931 8.26 -14.17 -17.46
N LEU A 932 7.11 -14.57 -16.96
CA LEU A 932 5.81 -14.31 -17.55
C LEU A 932 4.83 -13.88 -16.46
N TYR A 933 4.22 -12.73 -16.67
CA TYR A 933 3.15 -12.21 -15.82
C TYR A 933 1.84 -12.17 -16.59
N VAL A 934 0.75 -12.49 -15.90
CA VAL A 934 -0.61 -12.36 -16.45
C VAL A 934 -1.43 -11.49 -15.52
N VAL A 935 -2.11 -10.50 -16.08
CA VAL A 935 -3.02 -9.62 -15.33
C VAL A 935 -4.40 -9.67 -15.99
N MET A 936 -5.43 -9.96 -15.19
CA MET A 936 -6.80 -9.97 -15.66
C MET A 936 -7.32 -8.52 -15.78
N PRO A 937 -7.96 -8.15 -16.90
CA PRO A 937 -8.53 -6.83 -17.06
C PRO A 937 -9.78 -6.66 -16.18
N MET A 938 -10.05 -5.41 -15.84
CA MET A 938 -11.28 -4.98 -15.19
C MET A 938 -12.26 -4.52 -16.27
N ARG A 939 -13.54 -4.85 -16.11
CA ARG A 939 -14.59 -4.30 -16.97
C ARG A 939 -14.68 -2.79 -16.71
N THR A 940 -14.23 -2.00 -17.70
CA THR A 940 -14.33 -0.54 -17.75
C THR A 940 -15.73 -0.08 -18.09
#